data_AF-A0A3M6TI44-F1
#
_entry.id   AF-A0A3M6TI44-F1
#
_cell.length_a   1.000
_cell.length_b   1.000
_cell.length_c   1.000
_cell.angle_alpha   90.00
_cell.angle_beta   90.00
_cell.angle_gamma   90.00
#
_symmetry.space_group_name_H-M   'P 1'
#
loop_
_entity.id
_entity.type
_entity.pdbx_description
1 polymer ?
#
loop_
_entity_poly.entity_id
_entity_poly.type
_entity_poly.pdbx_seq_one_letter_code
_entity_poly.pdbx_strand_id
1 'polypeptide(L)'
;DKIMKKIAKESLKMKVVDCLSVPRCPGDLLTTFRSLLITTASLMKQSGLCPSLNYAGLKRYITVSFTDLLYHLSWNEFLGNTMICHKNGPWFDECERQCLCYNGELLFCHRIRKDFTAMTLEERRRFTNVLKTAATNPIYKDEYRRICNVHARMPTKLLHHMPQIFLPWHRWYLLEFENILRQVDCRVTVPYWDWSKDEKHWARETEANDVWNLGPHGLGGDGTLSDDCVRDGPFKKDAFFIPEDIGQGCLQRRFNISCFLPGEDVIQKITKDANFTAFEKFVREKVHPAFHDCVGGHMLKHHSASFSPEFWIHHSFIDKLWADWQMNGASHTFEYFINITFEMPLSGRFSWELLDNHNLPGGVKILYENPGDSTLNSRLNSFATIDCLSVPRCLGNLLSTFRYYVLVTALSLSQACPHLDITTLRGYVAGIKMPCEKNRSTVDQCHRKCRCHDGDLVSCYRVRKQFTAMSPTERQRFINAFKLGSSSPQYQTYYEDIATLHSKIPSKFLHHMPQIFLPWHRWYLMQFENFLRQIDCRITIPFWDWTGESEHWTQATVWSPGPDGLGGNGIAPNNCVMNGPFQQKEFQLPWSAGGGCIKREFNFSCFLPNLQKVRDLIQLENFTLFEHTVREQFHTTFHDCVGGNMAHHSKASFSPEFWLLHSFLDKLWTDWQKKGVAFQFQYYTEITFTMPGSGQFPWEFLDQDNLPGGVRIVYENSPP
;
A
#
# COMPACT_ATOMS: atom_id res chain seq x y z
N ASP A 1 -41.43 8.74 25.90
CA ASP A 1 -40.90 8.21 27.18
C ASP A 1 -40.94 6.69 27.37
N LYS A 2 -42.08 5.99 27.37
CA LYS A 2 -42.11 4.52 27.58
C LYS A 2 -41.34 3.72 26.49
N ILE A 3 -41.33 4.19 25.25
CA ILE A 3 -40.54 3.59 24.15
C ILE A 3 -39.04 3.87 24.32
N MET A 4 -38.66 5.09 24.73
CA MET A 4 -37.26 5.47 25.00
C MET A 4 -36.67 4.69 26.17
N LYS A 5 -37.46 4.40 27.22
CA LYS A 5 -37.03 3.54 28.35
C LYS A 5 -36.89 2.06 27.95
N LYS A 6 -37.60 1.58 26.93
CA LYS A 6 -37.46 0.22 26.39
C LYS A 6 -36.22 0.10 25.49
N ILE A 7 -35.97 1.10 24.64
CA ILE A 7 -34.76 1.20 23.80
C ILE A 7 -33.51 1.30 24.68
N ALA A 8 -33.51 2.14 25.73
CA ALA A 8 -32.38 2.26 26.66
C ALA A 8 -32.06 0.96 27.42
N LYS A 9 -33.07 0.14 27.73
CA LYS A 9 -32.90 -1.13 28.44
C LYS A 9 -32.43 -2.27 27.52
N GLU A 10 -32.68 -2.17 26.21
CA GLU A 10 -32.17 -3.09 25.20
C GLU A 10 -30.78 -2.69 24.67
N SER A 11 -30.45 -1.40 24.57
CA SER A 11 -29.12 -0.91 24.20
C SER A 11 -28.05 -1.12 25.27
N LEU A 12 -28.44 -1.28 26.55
CA LEU A 12 -27.55 -1.69 27.65
C LEU A 12 -27.05 -3.14 27.55
N LYS A 13 -27.57 -3.97 26.62
CA LYS A 13 -27.07 -5.33 26.35
C LYS A 13 -26.16 -5.44 25.12
N MET A 14 -26.10 -4.41 24.29
CA MET A 14 -25.08 -4.32 23.23
C MET A 14 -23.86 -3.62 23.81
N LYS A 15 -22.79 -4.37 24.06
CA LYS A 15 -21.46 -3.78 24.26
C LYS A 15 -21.16 -2.95 23.02
N VAL A 16 -21.23 -1.62 23.17
CA VAL A 16 -20.68 -0.66 22.22
C VAL A 16 -19.20 -1.00 22.12
N VAL A 17 -18.83 -1.69 21.05
CA VAL A 17 -17.44 -1.84 20.66
C VAL A 17 -17.06 -0.50 20.04
N ASP A 18 -16.06 0.09 20.65
CA ASP A 18 -15.42 1.34 20.35
C ASP A 18 -15.20 1.51 18.83
N CYS A 19 -15.87 2.49 18.20
CA CYS A 19 -15.67 2.82 16.79
C CYS A 19 -14.29 3.46 16.51
N LEU A 20 -13.41 3.55 17.51
CA LEU A 20 -12.04 4.05 17.37
C LEU A 20 -11.03 3.00 16.87
N SER A 21 -11.45 1.76 16.59
CA SER A 21 -10.51 0.68 16.25
C SER A 21 -10.77 -0.05 14.92
N VAL A 22 -10.98 0.67 13.80
CA VAL A 22 -10.75 0.10 12.45
C VAL A 22 -10.11 1.14 11.50
N PRO A 23 -8.90 0.88 10.97
CA PRO A 23 -8.17 1.78 10.07
C PRO A 23 -8.46 1.43 8.60
N ARG A 24 -9.11 2.32 7.82
CA ARG A 24 -9.12 2.28 6.34
C ARG A 24 -9.66 3.59 5.73
N CYS A 25 -8.82 4.17 4.89
CA CYS A 25 -8.89 5.43 4.12
C CYS A 25 -8.59 6.76 4.89
N PRO A 26 -7.79 7.64 4.24
CA PRO A 26 -7.13 8.79 4.86
C PRO A 26 -8.12 9.92 5.10
N GLY A 27 -7.65 10.97 5.79
CA GLY A 27 -8.44 12.08 6.31
C GLY A 27 -9.63 12.48 5.43
N ASP A 28 -10.75 12.71 6.10
CA ASP A 28 -11.86 13.53 5.63
C ASP A 28 -13.14 12.92 5.07
N LEU A 29 -13.39 11.60 5.18
CA LEU A 29 -14.77 11.14 4.92
C LEU A 29 -15.76 11.65 5.98
N LEU A 30 -15.33 11.86 7.23
CA LEU A 30 -16.21 12.34 8.31
C LEU A 30 -16.34 13.87 8.32
N THR A 31 -15.29 14.63 8.00
CA THR A 31 -15.28 16.10 8.04
C THR A 31 -15.88 16.71 6.77
N THR A 32 -15.61 16.12 5.60
CA THR A 32 -16.32 16.47 4.36
C THR A 32 -17.81 16.08 4.45
N PHE A 33 -18.15 14.95 5.10
CA PHE A 33 -19.54 14.56 5.40
C PHE A 33 -20.23 15.49 6.42
N ARG A 34 -19.51 15.95 7.46
CA ARG A 34 -20.01 16.96 8.42
C ARG A 34 -20.27 18.30 7.74
N SER A 35 -19.36 18.77 6.90
CA SER A 35 -19.51 20.02 6.14
C SER A 35 -20.63 19.94 5.11
N LEU A 36 -20.79 18.80 4.42
CA LEU A 36 -21.88 18.58 3.46
C LEU A 36 -23.24 18.51 4.18
N LEU A 37 -23.35 17.79 5.31
CA LEU A 37 -24.57 17.73 6.13
C LEU A 37 -24.97 19.09 6.69
N ILE A 38 -24.01 19.87 7.19
CA ILE A 38 -24.25 21.22 7.70
C ILE A 38 -24.69 22.15 6.56
N THR A 39 -24.04 22.06 5.40
CA THR A 39 -24.35 22.90 4.23
C THR A 39 -25.70 22.55 3.62
N THR A 40 -26.02 21.26 3.45
CA THR A 40 -27.33 20.79 2.97
C THR A 40 -28.44 21.12 3.97
N ALA A 41 -28.22 20.95 5.28
CA ALA A 41 -29.19 21.33 6.31
C ALA A 41 -29.41 22.86 6.37
N SER A 42 -28.38 23.65 6.14
CA SER A 42 -28.46 25.12 6.12
C SER A 42 -29.17 25.63 4.85
N LEU A 43 -28.91 25.02 3.69
CA LEU A 43 -29.62 25.29 2.43
C LEU A 43 -31.10 24.87 2.48
N MET A 44 -31.42 23.74 3.14
CA MET A 44 -32.81 23.31 3.37
C MET A 44 -33.56 24.22 4.35
N LYS A 45 -32.87 24.80 5.35
CA LYS A 45 -33.43 25.80 6.26
C LYS A 45 -33.71 27.13 5.55
N GLN A 46 -32.85 27.55 4.62
CA GLN A 46 -33.03 28.77 3.84
C GLN A 46 -34.12 28.67 2.77
N SER A 47 -34.39 27.47 2.24
CA SER A 47 -35.41 27.21 1.22
C SER A 47 -36.81 26.91 1.76
N GLY A 48 -36.97 26.72 3.08
CA GLY A 48 -38.28 26.52 3.72
C GLY A 48 -38.96 25.17 3.44
N LEU A 49 -38.26 24.22 2.80
CA LEU A 49 -38.84 22.99 2.26
C LEU A 49 -39.21 21.90 3.29
N CYS A 50 -38.66 21.92 4.51
CA CYS A 50 -38.98 20.93 5.56
C CYS A 50 -38.99 21.60 6.97
N PRO A 51 -40.10 22.24 7.38
CA PRO A 51 -40.19 23.04 8.60
C PRO A 51 -40.16 22.24 9.92
N SER A 52 -40.27 20.92 9.86
CA SER A 52 -40.25 19.99 11.01
C SER A 52 -38.84 19.56 11.45
N LEU A 53 -37.78 19.97 10.73
CA LEU A 53 -36.42 19.55 11.04
C LEU A 53 -35.85 20.33 12.26
N ASN A 54 -35.74 19.67 13.41
CA ASN A 54 -35.12 20.26 14.61
C ASN A 54 -33.59 20.38 14.46
N TYR A 55 -33.15 21.53 13.96
CA TYR A 55 -31.74 21.87 13.73
C TYR A 55 -30.86 21.77 14.98
N ALA A 56 -31.38 22.09 16.16
CA ALA A 56 -30.64 22.00 17.42
C ALA A 56 -30.41 20.54 17.86
N GLY A 57 -31.37 19.65 17.57
CA GLY A 57 -31.23 18.21 17.79
C GLY A 57 -30.22 17.56 16.85
N LEU A 58 -30.22 17.95 15.57
CA LEU A 58 -29.26 17.43 14.58
C LEU A 58 -27.81 17.82 14.92
N LYS A 59 -27.59 19.06 15.38
CA LYS A 59 -26.28 19.56 15.85
C LYS A 59 -25.73 18.74 17.04
N ARG A 60 -26.62 18.23 17.90
CA ARG A 60 -26.30 17.42 19.09
C ARG A 60 -25.86 16.00 18.77
N TYR A 61 -26.34 15.41 17.67
CA TYR A 61 -25.87 14.10 17.19
C TYR A 61 -24.54 14.17 16.44
N ILE A 62 -24.22 15.34 15.87
CA ILE A 62 -22.95 15.59 15.16
C ILE A 62 -21.82 15.94 16.16
N THR A 63 -22.18 16.38 17.38
CA THR A 63 -21.28 16.64 18.51
C THR A 63 -21.50 15.57 19.58
N VAL A 64 -20.91 14.39 19.42
CA VAL A 64 -20.85 13.44 20.55
C VAL A 64 -19.87 13.99 21.57
N SER A 65 -20.45 14.68 22.56
CA SER A 65 -19.80 15.18 23.77
C SER A 65 -19.39 14.01 24.67
N PHE A 66 -18.16 14.09 25.19
CA PHE A 66 -17.56 13.20 26.20
C PHE A 66 -18.32 13.16 27.55
N THR A 67 -19.43 13.89 27.68
CA THR A 67 -20.17 14.05 28.94
C THR A 67 -21.02 12.85 29.36
N ASP A 68 -21.38 11.93 28.45
CA ASP A 68 -22.19 10.76 28.82
C ASP A 68 -21.37 9.58 29.40
N LEU A 69 -20.03 9.63 29.33
CA LEU A 69 -19.17 8.62 29.96
C LEU A 69 -18.88 8.90 31.45
N LEU A 70 -19.15 10.11 31.93
CA LEU A 70 -18.81 10.54 33.30
C LEU A 70 -19.83 10.14 34.37
N TYR A 71 -20.93 9.45 34.03
CA TYR A 71 -21.97 9.11 35.01
C TYR A 71 -21.83 7.72 35.66
N HIS A 72 -20.79 6.94 35.35
CA HIS A 72 -20.69 5.55 35.87
C HIS A 72 -19.38 5.09 36.50
N LEU A 73 -18.40 5.97 36.73
CA LEU A 73 -17.22 5.59 37.51
C LEU A 73 -16.96 6.63 38.60
N SER A 74 -17.51 6.35 39.79
CA SER A 74 -16.99 6.89 41.03
C SER A 74 -15.57 6.37 41.22
N TRP A 75 -14.58 7.25 41.16
CA TRP A 75 -13.62 7.53 42.23
C TRP A 75 -12.58 8.51 41.67
N ASN A 76 -12.48 9.65 42.33
CA ASN A 76 -11.47 10.69 42.12
C ASN A 76 -10.07 10.14 42.41
N GLU A 77 -9.07 10.86 41.89
CA GLU A 77 -7.61 10.62 41.97
C GLU A 77 -7.04 9.81 40.80
N PHE A 78 -6.84 10.45 39.62
CA PHE A 78 -5.53 10.45 38.92
C PHE A 78 -5.42 11.16 37.55
N LEU A 79 -6.43 11.86 37.00
CA LEU A 79 -6.26 12.55 35.71
C LEU A 79 -6.57 14.04 35.81
N GLY A 80 -5.50 14.85 35.79
CA GLY A 80 -5.58 16.30 35.73
C GLY A 80 -6.14 16.80 34.40
N ASN A 81 -6.86 17.92 34.49
CA ASN A 81 -7.38 18.78 33.41
C ASN A 81 -6.48 18.94 32.15
N THR A 82 -6.53 18.06 31.15
CA THR A 82 -5.71 18.24 29.91
C THR A 82 -6.45 18.33 28.58
N MET A 83 -7.77 18.09 28.50
CA MET A 83 -8.50 18.11 27.23
C MET A 83 -9.35 19.37 26.94
N ILE A 84 -9.27 20.41 27.78
CA ILE A 84 -10.12 21.60 27.67
C ILE A 84 -9.24 22.82 27.39
N CYS A 85 -9.48 23.50 26.27
CA CYS A 85 -8.81 24.75 25.94
C CYS A 85 -9.72 25.94 26.25
N HIS A 86 -9.16 27.06 26.74
CA HIS A 86 -9.98 28.12 27.34
C HIS A 86 -10.26 29.30 26.40
N LYS A 87 -9.54 29.42 25.28
CA LYS A 87 -9.68 30.51 24.32
C LYS A 87 -9.49 29.99 22.90
N ASN A 88 -10.41 30.35 22.00
CA ASN A 88 -10.28 30.04 20.58
C ASN A 88 -8.96 30.60 20.02
N GLY A 89 -8.23 29.80 19.26
CA GLY A 89 -6.90 30.15 18.76
C GLY A 89 -5.86 29.02 18.89
N PRO A 90 -4.58 29.28 18.61
CA PRO A 90 -3.53 28.27 18.74
C PRO A 90 -3.34 27.85 20.20
N TRP A 91 -3.23 26.55 20.44
CA TRP A 91 -3.06 25.96 21.77
C TRP A 91 -2.11 24.77 21.70
N PHE A 92 -1.37 24.48 22.78
CA PHE A 92 -0.52 23.28 22.86
C PHE A 92 -1.15 22.25 23.77
N ASP A 93 -1.20 21.00 23.32
CA ASP A 93 -1.66 19.89 24.16
C ASP A 93 -0.56 19.37 25.09
N GLU A 94 -0.89 18.33 25.88
CA GLU A 94 0.04 17.70 26.83
C GLU A 94 1.28 17.06 26.16
N CYS A 95 1.19 16.80 24.86
CA CYS A 95 2.27 16.24 24.05
C CYS A 95 2.95 17.31 23.19
N GLU A 96 2.80 18.60 23.56
CA GLU A 96 3.36 19.77 22.90
C GLU A 96 3.04 19.83 21.39
N ARG A 97 1.90 19.25 20.96
CA ARG A 97 1.37 19.43 19.61
C ARG A 97 0.66 20.77 19.53
N GLN A 98 0.86 21.50 18.43
CA GLN A 98 0.14 22.73 18.18
C GLN A 98 -1.24 22.41 17.58
N CYS A 99 -2.30 22.79 18.26
CA CYS A 99 -3.68 22.54 17.88
C CYS A 99 -4.44 23.86 17.70
N LEU A 100 -5.57 23.81 17.01
CA LEU A 100 -6.58 24.86 17.01
C LEU A 100 -7.59 24.60 18.13
N CYS A 101 -7.64 25.48 19.12
CA CYS A 101 -8.73 25.51 20.08
C CYS A 101 -9.98 26.10 19.43
N TYR A 102 -11.09 25.36 19.47
CA TYR A 102 -12.39 25.84 19.03
C TYR A 102 -13.49 25.34 19.97
N ASN A 103 -14.18 26.28 20.64
CA ASN A 103 -15.26 26.00 21.58
C ASN A 103 -14.91 25.00 22.70
N GLY A 104 -13.69 25.05 23.21
CA GLY A 104 -13.23 24.19 24.30
C GLY A 104 -12.56 22.90 23.86
N GLU A 105 -12.57 22.58 22.56
CA GLU A 105 -11.95 21.37 22.00
C GLU A 105 -10.69 21.70 21.20
N LEU A 106 -9.69 20.81 21.28
CA LEU A 106 -8.48 20.87 20.47
C LEU A 106 -8.68 20.11 19.14
N LEU A 107 -8.59 20.84 18.03
CA LEU A 107 -8.70 20.32 16.67
C LEU A 107 -7.38 20.47 15.93
N PHE A 108 -7.17 19.67 14.88
CA PHE A 108 -6.02 19.79 13.97
C PHE A 108 -4.66 19.90 14.69
N CYS A 109 -4.37 18.97 15.60
CA CYS A 109 -3.11 18.97 16.33
C CYS A 109 -1.93 18.51 15.45
N HIS A 110 -0.97 19.41 15.24
CA HIS A 110 0.26 19.17 14.49
C HIS A 110 1.45 18.89 15.40
N ARG A 111 2.24 17.89 15.00
CA ARG A 111 3.59 17.68 15.48
C ARG A 111 4.51 18.67 14.78
N ILE A 112 5.28 19.43 15.54
CA ILE A 112 6.17 20.46 15.00
C ILE A 112 7.59 19.92 14.94
N ARG A 113 8.16 19.83 13.72
CA ARG A 113 9.57 19.53 13.50
C ARG A 113 10.34 20.84 13.43
N LYS A 114 11.31 21.00 14.33
CA LYS A 114 12.10 22.22 14.50
C LYS A 114 13.53 22.00 14.01
N ASP A 115 14.20 23.10 13.69
CA ASP A 115 15.64 23.12 13.42
C ASP A 115 16.40 22.80 14.72
N PHE A 116 17.22 21.75 14.71
CA PHE A 116 17.88 21.22 15.90
C PHE A 116 18.78 22.26 16.58
N THR A 117 19.43 23.13 15.81
CA THR A 117 20.31 24.19 16.34
C THR A 117 19.52 25.39 16.89
N ALA A 118 18.25 25.55 16.49
CA ALA A 118 17.34 26.59 16.98
C ALA A 118 16.46 26.13 18.16
N MET A 119 16.40 24.83 18.44
CA MET A 119 15.71 24.28 19.60
C MET A 119 16.38 24.73 20.90
N THR A 120 15.58 24.85 21.96
CA THR A 120 16.13 25.07 23.31
C THR A 120 16.99 23.90 23.75
N LEU A 121 17.96 24.16 24.64
CA LEU A 121 18.84 23.11 25.17
C LEU A 121 18.06 21.98 25.85
N GLU A 122 16.91 22.27 26.46
CA GLU A 122 16.06 21.27 27.11
C GLU A 122 15.29 20.41 26.09
N GLU A 123 14.76 20.99 25.02
CA GLU A 123 14.15 20.20 23.94
C GLU A 123 15.15 19.25 23.29
N ARG A 124 16.38 19.74 23.06
CA ARG A 124 17.47 18.92 22.52
C ARG A 124 17.88 17.80 23.48
N ARG A 125 18.02 18.11 24.78
CA ARG A 125 18.29 17.11 25.82
C ARG A 125 17.18 16.06 25.90
N ARG A 126 15.92 16.46 25.77
CA ARG A 126 14.78 15.54 25.71
C ARG A 126 14.91 14.59 24.53
N PHE A 127 15.19 15.12 23.34
CA PHE A 127 15.38 14.32 22.13
C PHE A 127 16.53 13.31 22.27
N THR A 128 17.73 13.75 22.68
CA THR A 128 18.90 12.88 22.82
C THR A 128 18.67 11.77 23.86
N ASN A 129 18.04 12.11 25.00
CA ASN A 129 17.72 11.16 26.04
C ASN A 129 16.68 10.11 25.58
N VAL A 130 15.63 10.56 24.88
CA VAL A 130 14.58 9.67 24.34
C VAL A 130 15.15 8.75 23.27
N LEU A 131 15.98 9.26 22.37
CA LEU A 131 16.63 8.47 21.34
C LEU A 131 17.51 7.37 21.95
N LYS A 132 18.36 7.74 22.92
CA LYS A 132 19.20 6.80 23.65
C LYS A 132 18.37 5.77 24.42
N THR A 133 17.28 6.19 25.04
CA THR A 133 16.36 5.30 25.76
C THR A 133 15.70 4.32 24.80
N ALA A 134 15.21 4.79 23.64
CA ALA A 134 14.63 3.93 22.62
C ALA A 134 15.61 2.86 22.14
N ALA A 135 16.90 3.20 22.00
CA ALA A 135 17.94 2.29 21.54
C ALA A 135 18.43 1.28 22.60
N THR A 136 18.37 1.64 23.89
CA THR A 136 19.02 0.85 24.97
C THR A 136 18.05 0.17 25.92
N ASN A 137 16.86 0.73 26.12
CA ASN A 137 15.89 0.20 27.08
C ASN A 137 15.28 -1.13 26.57
N PRO A 138 15.24 -2.20 27.38
CA PRO A 138 14.67 -3.49 26.98
C PRO A 138 13.25 -3.46 26.40
N ILE A 139 12.42 -2.48 26.76
CA ILE A 139 11.05 -2.33 26.27
C ILE A 139 11.03 -1.86 24.80
N TYR A 140 11.92 -0.93 24.44
CA TYR A 140 11.87 -0.24 23.14
C TYR A 140 12.97 -0.69 22.16
N LYS A 141 14.09 -1.23 22.67
CA LYS A 141 15.30 -1.53 21.89
C LYS A 141 15.06 -2.45 20.70
N ASP A 142 14.17 -3.42 20.82
CA ASP A 142 13.94 -4.40 19.76
C ASP A 142 13.14 -3.76 18.62
N GLU A 143 12.19 -2.88 18.94
CA GLU A 143 11.44 -2.11 17.95
C GLU A 143 12.30 -1.02 17.30
N TYR A 144 13.16 -0.35 18.08
CA TYR A 144 14.19 0.56 17.55
C TYR A 144 15.13 -0.16 16.55
N ARG A 145 15.61 -1.35 16.91
CA ARG A 145 16.44 -2.16 16.02
C ARG A 145 15.68 -2.63 14.79
N ARG A 146 14.40 -3.00 14.95
CA ARG A 146 13.54 -3.39 13.83
C ARG A 146 13.45 -2.26 12.82
N ILE A 147 13.16 -1.03 13.25
CA ILE A 147 13.04 0.11 12.35
C ILE A 147 14.39 0.44 11.68
N CYS A 148 15.51 0.48 12.39
CA CYS A 148 16.83 0.68 11.78
C CYS A 148 17.15 -0.39 10.72
N ASN A 149 16.82 -1.66 10.99
CA ASN A 149 17.04 -2.77 10.06
C ASN A 149 16.21 -2.66 8.77
N VAL A 150 15.08 -1.96 8.78
CA VAL A 150 14.25 -1.77 7.57
C VAL A 150 15.07 -1.06 6.50
N HIS A 151 15.75 0.04 6.81
CA HIS A 151 16.62 0.71 5.83
C HIS A 151 17.86 -0.12 5.49
N ALA A 152 18.55 -0.64 6.53
CA ALA A 152 19.82 -1.33 6.38
C ALA A 152 19.76 -2.59 5.49
N ARG A 153 18.65 -3.31 5.51
CA ARG A 153 18.48 -4.58 4.77
C ARG A 153 17.80 -4.41 3.41
N MET A 154 17.31 -3.21 3.10
CA MET A 154 16.66 -2.95 1.83
C MET A 154 17.67 -2.71 0.71
N PRO A 155 17.35 -3.06 -0.55
CA PRO A 155 18.23 -2.75 -1.67
C PRO A 155 18.44 -1.24 -1.82
N THR A 156 19.70 -0.78 -1.86
CA THR A 156 20.05 0.63 -2.05
C THR A 156 19.41 1.25 -3.29
N LYS A 157 19.37 0.51 -4.41
CA LYS A 157 18.74 0.97 -5.66
C LYS A 157 17.25 1.30 -5.47
N LEU A 158 16.56 0.52 -4.65
CA LEU A 158 15.12 0.66 -4.41
C LEU A 158 14.82 1.92 -3.60
N LEU A 159 15.57 2.14 -2.51
CA LEU A 159 15.33 3.29 -1.63
C LEU A 159 15.94 4.58 -2.15
N HIS A 160 17.11 4.54 -2.80
CA HIS A 160 17.90 5.73 -3.10
C HIS A 160 18.02 6.07 -4.58
N HIS A 161 17.63 5.20 -5.52
CA HIS A 161 17.73 5.48 -6.96
C HIS A 161 16.35 5.57 -7.65
N MET A 162 15.26 5.24 -6.96
CA MET A 162 13.92 5.33 -7.52
C MET A 162 13.22 6.63 -7.11
N PRO A 163 12.96 7.56 -8.07
CA PRO A 163 12.33 8.85 -7.78
C PRO A 163 10.90 8.71 -7.23
N GLN A 164 10.23 7.62 -7.59
CA GLN A 164 8.86 7.28 -7.17
C GLN A 164 8.76 6.87 -5.69
N ILE A 165 9.90 6.47 -5.09
CA ILE A 165 9.98 5.87 -3.75
C ILE A 165 10.75 6.77 -2.80
N PHE A 166 11.88 7.35 -3.23
CA PHE A 166 12.85 8.01 -2.36
C PHE A 166 12.20 8.98 -1.35
N LEU A 167 11.56 10.06 -1.82
CA LEU A 167 10.95 11.05 -0.93
C LEU A 167 9.80 10.48 -0.06
N PRO A 168 8.74 9.86 -0.63
CA PRO A 168 7.62 9.36 0.16
C PRO A 168 8.00 8.24 1.12
N TRP A 169 8.92 7.35 0.74
CA TRP A 169 9.36 6.26 1.62
C TRP A 169 10.12 6.80 2.83
N HIS A 170 11.05 7.74 2.63
CA HIS A 170 11.78 8.34 3.75
C HIS A 170 10.88 9.20 4.64
N ARG A 171 9.82 9.84 4.11
CA ARG A 171 8.79 10.51 4.92
C ARG A 171 8.03 9.51 5.82
N TRP A 172 7.58 8.39 5.26
CA TRP A 172 6.97 7.32 6.07
C TRP A 172 7.94 6.76 7.10
N TYR A 173 9.19 6.54 6.71
CA TYR A 173 10.22 6.01 7.59
C TYR A 173 10.47 6.93 8.80
N LEU A 174 10.53 8.25 8.57
CA LEU A 174 10.58 9.25 9.65
C LEU A 174 9.35 9.22 10.54
N LEU A 175 8.15 9.05 9.96
CA LEU A 175 6.90 8.97 10.72
C LEU A 175 6.87 7.76 11.66
N GLU A 176 7.26 6.57 11.18
CA GLU A 176 7.33 5.35 12.00
C GLU A 176 8.37 5.49 13.11
N PHE A 177 9.54 6.03 12.79
CA PHE A 177 10.58 6.29 13.78
C PHE A 177 10.13 7.28 14.87
N GLU A 178 9.48 8.38 14.46
CA GLU A 178 8.92 9.36 15.39
C GLU A 178 7.84 8.73 16.28
N ASN A 179 7.01 7.84 15.75
CA ASN A 179 6.01 7.11 16.53
C ASN A 179 6.66 6.22 17.61
N ILE A 180 7.82 5.63 17.35
CA ILE A 180 8.58 4.85 18.35
C ILE A 180 9.12 5.78 19.44
N LEU A 181 9.75 6.91 19.07
CA LEU A 181 10.26 7.88 20.05
C LEU A 181 9.14 8.43 20.95
N ARG A 182 7.96 8.66 20.39
CA ARG A 182 6.79 9.18 21.11
C ARG A 182 6.15 8.18 22.09
N GLN A 183 6.47 6.89 21.99
CA GLN A 183 6.11 5.92 23.02
C GLN A 183 6.97 6.06 24.28
N VAL A 184 8.15 6.67 24.16
CA VAL A 184 9.02 6.99 25.30
C VAL A 184 8.62 8.33 25.91
N ASP A 185 8.48 9.37 25.08
CA ASP A 185 7.98 10.68 25.48
C ASP A 185 7.18 11.29 24.35
N CYS A 186 5.87 11.47 24.57
CA CYS A 186 4.99 11.96 23.53
C CYS A 186 5.27 13.40 23.11
N ARG A 187 6.12 14.16 23.81
CA ARG A 187 6.48 15.53 23.41
C ARG A 187 7.62 15.57 22.39
N VAL A 188 8.24 14.43 22.08
CA VAL A 188 9.33 14.37 21.11
C VAL A 188 8.78 14.33 19.68
N THR A 189 9.37 15.13 18.81
CA THR A 189 9.23 15.08 17.36
C THR A 189 10.63 14.96 16.77
N VAL A 190 10.75 14.31 15.61
CA VAL A 190 12.08 14.20 14.96
C VAL A 190 12.46 15.58 14.45
N PRO A 191 13.54 16.20 14.95
CA PRO A 191 13.98 17.50 14.47
C PRO A 191 14.67 17.34 13.12
N TYR A 192 14.79 18.44 12.40
CA TYR A 192 15.67 18.52 11.23
C TYR A 192 16.90 19.36 11.56
N TRP A 193 17.97 19.26 10.78
CA TRP A 193 19.11 20.16 10.88
C TRP A 193 19.38 20.78 9.52
N ASP A 194 19.18 22.09 9.43
CA ASP A 194 19.50 22.85 8.25
C ASP A 194 21.01 23.15 8.20
N TRP A 195 21.78 22.13 7.85
CA TRP A 195 23.23 22.24 7.69
C TRP A 195 23.65 23.18 6.57
N SER A 196 22.73 23.65 5.72
CA SER A 196 23.03 24.60 4.64
C SER A 196 23.38 26.00 5.16
N LYS A 197 22.94 26.35 6.38
CA LYS A 197 23.30 27.59 7.10
C LYS A 197 24.76 27.65 7.53
N ASP A 198 25.34 26.48 7.80
CA ASP A 198 26.68 26.33 8.33
C ASP A 198 27.55 25.46 7.40
N GLU A 199 27.30 25.50 6.09
CA GLU A 199 27.87 24.60 5.07
C GLU A 199 29.41 24.45 5.16
N LYS A 200 30.12 25.52 5.55
CA LYS A 200 31.59 25.59 5.64
C LYS A 200 32.14 25.14 6.99
N HIS A 201 31.29 25.08 8.01
CA HIS A 201 31.67 24.81 9.40
C HIS A 201 30.67 23.86 10.07
N TRP A 202 30.17 22.88 9.32
CA TRP A 202 29.12 21.95 9.73
C TRP A 202 29.57 20.97 10.84
N ALA A 203 30.88 20.80 11.04
CA ALA A 203 31.48 19.88 12.01
C ALA A 203 32.25 20.62 13.14
N ARG A 204 31.67 21.71 13.67
CA ARG A 204 32.20 22.35 14.88
C ARG A 204 31.75 21.52 16.10
N GLU A 205 32.56 21.44 17.15
CA GLU A 205 32.23 20.67 18.38
C GLU A 205 32.01 21.58 19.59
N THR A 206 32.36 22.87 19.46
CA THR A 206 32.71 23.74 20.59
C THR A 206 31.56 24.64 21.06
N GLU A 207 30.57 24.92 20.21
CA GLU A 207 29.48 25.84 20.55
C GLU A 207 28.33 25.13 21.26
N ALA A 208 27.65 25.82 22.19
CA ALA A 208 26.55 25.24 22.96
C ALA A 208 25.38 24.81 22.06
N ASN A 209 25.14 25.53 20.96
CA ASN A 209 24.08 25.24 20.00
C ASN A 209 24.52 24.31 18.87
N ASP A 210 25.76 23.84 18.87
CA ASP A 210 26.25 22.93 17.85
C ASP A 210 25.57 21.57 17.93
N VAL A 211 25.23 20.97 16.80
CA VAL A 211 24.66 19.62 16.75
C VAL A 211 25.61 18.57 17.36
N TRP A 212 26.93 18.75 17.19
CA TRP A 212 27.96 17.82 17.67
C TRP A 212 28.42 18.10 19.11
N ASN A 213 27.77 19.03 19.82
CA ASN A 213 28.15 19.38 21.18
C ASN A 213 28.31 18.13 22.09
N LEU A 214 29.36 18.14 22.91
CA LEU A 214 29.71 17.01 23.78
C LEU A 214 28.80 16.87 25.02
N GLY A 215 27.98 17.88 25.29
CA GLY A 215 27.01 17.92 26.38
C GLY A 215 25.80 17.01 26.13
N PRO A 216 24.90 16.90 27.13
CA PRO A 216 23.73 16.02 27.07
C PRO A 216 22.73 16.37 25.96
N HIS A 217 22.84 17.56 25.37
CA HIS A 217 21.94 18.09 24.34
C HIS A 217 22.51 18.00 22.91
N GLY A 218 23.73 17.48 22.71
CA GLY A 218 24.32 17.25 21.38
C GLY A 218 24.45 15.77 21.01
N LEU A 219 25.08 15.49 19.87
CA LEU A 219 25.25 14.13 19.33
C LEU A 219 26.64 13.53 19.57
N GLY A 220 27.56 14.26 20.22
CA GLY A 220 28.99 13.90 20.32
C GLY A 220 29.76 14.17 19.02
N GLY A 221 31.08 14.27 19.13
CA GLY A 221 32.00 14.64 18.05
C GLY A 221 32.38 13.48 17.13
N ASP A 222 33.58 13.58 16.54
CA ASP A 222 34.12 12.60 15.60
C ASP A 222 34.58 11.28 16.28
N GLY A 223 34.76 10.26 15.45
CA GLY A 223 35.44 9.03 15.83
C GLY A 223 36.91 9.28 16.13
N THR A 224 37.45 8.60 17.15
CA THR A 224 38.87 8.72 17.52
C THR A 224 39.58 7.37 17.47
N LEU A 225 40.91 7.39 17.48
CA LEU A 225 41.79 6.20 17.41
C LEU A 225 41.59 5.37 16.12
N SER A 226 42.14 4.17 16.09
CA SER A 226 42.09 3.29 14.92
C SER A 226 40.75 2.59 14.70
N ASP A 227 39.83 2.63 15.69
CA ASP A 227 38.51 1.98 15.62
C ASP A 227 37.38 2.94 15.25
N ASP A 228 37.70 4.22 14.99
CA ASP A 228 36.77 5.30 14.64
C ASP A 228 35.57 5.45 15.61
N CYS A 229 35.63 4.89 16.82
CA CYS A 229 34.52 4.97 17.77
C CYS A 229 34.39 6.39 18.35
N VAL A 230 33.15 6.87 18.44
CA VAL A 230 32.80 8.09 19.18
C VAL A 230 32.99 7.84 20.70
N ARG A 231 33.74 8.72 21.38
CA ARG A 231 34.12 8.56 22.80
C ARG A 231 33.53 9.61 23.73
N ASP A 232 32.88 10.62 23.18
CA ASP A 232 32.26 11.72 23.91
C ASP A 232 30.76 11.83 23.61
N GLY A 233 30.10 12.79 24.28
CA GLY A 233 28.67 12.99 24.09
C GLY A 233 27.77 11.88 24.63
N PRO A 234 26.45 11.98 24.37
CA PRO A 234 25.46 11.03 24.86
C PRO A 234 25.57 9.62 24.25
N PHE A 235 26.16 9.54 23.04
CA PHE A 235 26.21 8.35 22.18
C PHE A 235 27.61 7.69 22.10
N LYS A 236 28.49 7.97 23.07
CA LYS A 236 29.80 7.33 23.17
C LYS A 236 29.74 5.80 23.28
N LYS A 237 30.84 5.14 22.92
CA LYS A 237 31.04 3.68 22.90
C LYS A 237 30.39 2.89 24.06
N ASP A 238 30.58 3.33 25.31
CA ASP A 238 30.07 2.60 26.49
C ASP A 238 28.61 2.93 26.84
N ALA A 239 27.98 3.83 26.08
CA ALA A 239 26.65 4.37 26.34
C ALA A 239 25.64 4.11 25.22
N PHE A 240 26.11 3.80 24.01
CA PHE A 240 25.29 3.53 22.85
C PHE A 240 25.90 2.41 22.01
N PHE A 241 25.16 1.31 21.88
CA PHE A 241 25.64 0.08 21.26
C PHE A 241 25.03 -0.12 19.87
N ILE A 242 25.88 -0.23 18.86
CA ILE A 242 25.50 -0.68 17.52
C ILE A 242 25.85 -2.18 17.40
N PRO A 243 24.92 -3.05 16.95
CA PRO A 243 25.17 -4.48 16.81
C PRO A 243 26.46 -4.81 16.04
N GLU A 244 27.22 -5.82 16.48
CA GLU A 244 28.53 -6.17 15.90
C GLU A 244 28.44 -6.59 14.43
N ASP A 245 27.35 -7.25 14.05
CA ASP A 245 27.03 -7.65 12.67
C ASP A 245 26.79 -6.45 11.74
N ILE A 246 26.58 -5.26 12.30
CA ILE A 246 26.35 -4.00 11.59
C ILE A 246 27.52 -3.02 11.76
N GLY A 247 28.16 -2.96 12.94
CA GLY A 247 29.04 -1.85 13.27
C GLY A 247 30.05 -2.04 14.41
N GLN A 248 30.64 -3.22 14.56
CA GLN A 248 31.78 -3.46 15.48
C GLN A 248 31.55 -3.04 16.96
N GLY A 249 30.29 -2.92 17.40
CA GLY A 249 29.95 -2.68 18.81
C GLY A 249 29.90 -1.22 19.27
N CYS A 250 30.14 -0.23 18.41
CA CYS A 250 30.14 1.19 18.77
C CYS A 250 29.60 2.09 17.64
N LEU A 251 29.26 3.35 17.93
CA LEU A 251 29.01 4.36 16.89
C LEU A 251 30.33 4.84 16.27
N GLN A 252 30.52 4.58 14.97
CA GLN A 252 31.66 5.05 14.19
C GLN A 252 31.35 6.29 13.35
N ARG A 253 32.20 7.31 13.44
CA ARG A 253 32.19 8.53 12.61
C ARG A 253 33.58 8.79 12.06
N ARG A 254 33.65 9.48 10.91
CA ARG A 254 34.93 9.89 10.30
C ARG A 254 34.71 11.16 9.50
N PHE A 255 34.68 12.30 10.19
CA PHE A 255 34.37 13.58 9.57
C PHE A 255 35.37 13.94 8.47
N ASN A 256 34.85 14.14 7.26
CA ASN A 256 35.60 14.71 6.16
C ASN A 256 35.39 16.22 6.16
N ILE A 257 36.21 16.94 6.93
CA ILE A 257 36.12 18.41 7.05
C ILE A 257 36.34 19.13 5.69
N SER A 258 36.97 18.46 4.72
CA SER A 258 37.15 19.00 3.36
C SER A 258 35.94 18.76 2.44
N CYS A 259 34.89 18.10 2.91
CA CYS A 259 33.67 17.91 2.12
C CYS A 259 32.93 19.25 1.92
N PHE A 260 32.10 19.32 0.88
CA PHE A 260 31.28 20.49 0.59
C PHE A 260 29.79 20.15 0.67
N LEU A 261 29.07 20.84 1.53
CA LEU A 261 27.61 20.78 1.63
C LEU A 261 26.98 21.89 0.78
N PRO A 262 25.87 21.63 0.07
CA PRO A 262 25.09 22.67 -0.60
C PRO A 262 24.65 23.79 0.35
N GLY A 263 24.94 25.03 -0.03
CA GLY A 263 24.58 26.21 0.75
C GLY A 263 23.13 26.63 0.67
N GLU A 264 22.75 27.58 1.53
CA GLU A 264 21.39 28.14 1.56
C GLU A 264 20.95 28.68 0.19
N ASP A 265 21.85 29.31 -0.57
CA ASP A 265 21.57 29.85 -1.90
C ASP A 265 21.17 28.75 -2.90
N VAL A 266 21.87 27.61 -2.83
CA VAL A 266 21.56 26.42 -3.63
C VAL A 266 20.23 25.83 -3.18
N ILE A 267 20.03 25.62 -1.88
CA ILE A 267 18.81 25.03 -1.33
C ILE A 267 17.57 25.89 -1.65
N GLN A 268 17.64 27.21 -1.50
CA GLN A 268 16.55 28.13 -1.83
C GLN A 268 16.23 28.13 -3.33
N LYS A 269 17.25 27.98 -4.18
CA LYS A 269 17.04 27.89 -5.63
C LYS A 269 16.30 26.61 -6.01
N ILE A 270 16.69 25.45 -5.48
CA ILE A 270 16.09 24.17 -5.89
C ILE A 270 14.67 24.02 -5.32
N THR A 271 14.43 24.49 -4.11
CA THR A 271 13.10 24.42 -3.47
C THR A 271 12.05 25.28 -4.16
N LYS A 272 12.47 26.25 -5.00
CA LYS A 272 11.60 27.09 -5.83
C LYS A 272 11.52 26.64 -7.29
N ASP A 273 12.14 25.52 -7.65
CA ASP A 273 12.10 25.01 -9.02
C ASP A 273 10.67 24.57 -9.38
N ALA A 274 10.16 24.95 -10.56
CA ALA A 274 8.82 24.56 -10.99
C ALA A 274 8.76 23.10 -11.49
N ASN A 275 9.90 22.45 -11.76
CA ASN A 275 9.97 21.10 -12.28
C ASN A 275 10.27 20.10 -11.15
N PHE A 276 9.28 19.28 -10.78
CA PHE A 276 9.47 18.28 -9.73
C PHE A 276 10.62 17.31 -10.00
N THR A 277 10.79 16.85 -11.25
CA THR A 277 11.83 15.86 -11.59
C THR A 277 13.23 16.44 -11.43
N ALA A 278 13.42 17.73 -11.73
CA ALA A 278 14.69 18.40 -11.51
C ALA A 278 15.00 18.58 -10.01
N PHE A 279 14.00 19.03 -9.25
CA PHE A 279 14.06 19.12 -7.78
C PHE A 279 14.42 17.77 -7.14
N GLU A 280 13.61 16.74 -7.40
CA GLU A 280 13.76 15.40 -6.82
C GLU A 280 15.13 14.82 -7.12
N LYS A 281 15.55 14.88 -8.38
CA LYS A 281 16.83 14.32 -8.80
C LYS A 281 18.01 15.01 -8.12
N PHE A 282 17.97 16.34 -8.02
CA PHE A 282 19.02 17.09 -7.34
C PHE A 282 19.08 16.75 -5.84
N VAL A 283 17.92 16.67 -5.19
CA VAL A 283 17.85 16.28 -3.77
C VAL A 283 18.40 14.87 -3.58
N ARG A 284 17.95 13.89 -4.36
CA ARG A 284 18.33 12.47 -4.23
C ARG A 284 19.78 12.19 -4.58
N GLU A 285 20.32 12.81 -5.64
CA GLU A 285 21.63 12.48 -6.19
C GLU A 285 22.76 13.44 -5.77
N LYS A 286 22.43 14.61 -5.20
CA LYS A 286 23.43 15.61 -4.78
C LYS A 286 23.30 15.98 -3.31
N VAL A 287 22.13 16.42 -2.87
CA VAL A 287 21.93 16.92 -1.50
C VAL A 287 21.98 15.80 -0.46
N HIS A 288 21.21 14.74 -0.68
CA HIS A 288 21.13 13.57 0.21
C HIS A 288 22.48 12.89 0.44
N PRO A 289 23.25 12.47 -0.59
CA PRO A 289 24.51 11.77 -0.37
C PRO A 289 25.61 12.65 0.21
N ALA A 290 25.61 13.96 -0.07
CA ALA A 290 26.68 14.86 0.38
C ALA A 290 26.89 14.82 1.91
N PHE A 291 25.81 14.83 2.69
CA PHE A 291 25.91 14.76 4.14
C PHE A 291 26.41 13.40 4.65
N HIS A 292 25.99 12.30 4.00
CA HIS A 292 26.50 10.96 4.31
C HIS A 292 28.01 10.88 4.06
N ASP A 293 28.48 11.44 2.95
CA ASP A 293 29.90 11.49 2.57
C ASP A 293 30.73 12.38 3.50
N CYS A 294 30.14 13.47 3.99
CA CYS A 294 30.75 14.38 4.95
C CYS A 294 30.98 13.73 6.32
N VAL A 295 29.98 13.05 6.88
CA VAL A 295 30.06 12.44 8.21
C VAL A 295 30.94 11.17 8.22
N GLY A 296 30.93 10.40 7.13
CA GLY A 296 31.72 9.17 7.04
C GLY A 296 31.22 8.07 7.98
N GLY A 297 32.11 7.15 8.38
CA GLY A 297 31.79 6.08 9.35
C GLY A 297 30.57 5.24 8.96
N HIS A 298 29.60 5.11 9.87
CA HIS A 298 28.34 4.41 9.57
C HIS A 298 27.45 5.16 8.59
N MET A 299 27.46 6.49 8.60
CA MET A 299 26.66 7.29 7.67
C MET A 299 27.03 7.01 6.21
N LEU A 300 28.31 6.71 5.91
CA LEU A 300 28.74 6.37 4.55
C LEU A 300 28.16 5.03 4.03
N LYS A 301 27.76 4.13 4.92
CA LYS A 301 27.40 2.74 4.59
C LYS A 301 25.89 2.54 4.66
N HIS A 302 25.28 2.20 3.52
CA HIS A 302 23.84 1.88 3.41
C HIS A 302 23.32 0.94 4.50
N HIS A 303 24.05 -0.14 4.79
CA HIS A 303 23.63 -1.16 5.76
C HIS A 303 23.76 -0.75 7.23
N SER A 304 24.28 0.45 7.54
CA SER A 304 24.49 0.88 8.93
C SER A 304 24.08 2.32 9.22
N ALA A 305 23.87 3.17 8.21
CA ALA A 305 23.58 4.58 8.39
C ALA A 305 22.35 4.84 9.29
N SER A 306 21.29 4.04 9.15
CA SER A 306 20.06 4.17 9.96
C SER A 306 20.24 3.95 11.47
N PHE A 307 21.37 3.38 11.90
CA PHE A 307 21.69 3.22 13.31
C PHE A 307 22.34 4.46 13.93
N SER A 308 22.80 5.40 13.11
CA SER A 308 23.38 6.66 13.55
C SER A 308 22.30 7.70 13.92
N PRO A 309 22.40 8.39 15.08
CA PRO A 309 21.48 9.44 15.47
C PRO A 309 21.27 10.54 14.41
N GLU A 310 22.35 10.98 13.78
CA GLU A 310 22.39 12.04 12.77
C GLU A 310 21.63 11.67 11.47
N PHE A 311 21.43 10.38 11.19
CA PHE A 311 20.66 9.92 10.03
C PHE A 311 19.24 10.50 10.03
N TRP A 312 18.58 10.45 11.18
CA TRP A 312 17.17 10.82 11.31
C TRP A 312 16.97 12.33 11.17
N ILE A 313 17.89 13.11 11.73
CA ILE A 313 17.86 14.56 11.65
C ILE A 313 18.17 15.03 10.22
N HIS A 314 19.12 14.38 9.55
CA HIS A 314 19.42 14.60 8.13
C HIS A 314 18.22 14.28 7.23
N HIS A 315 17.61 13.11 7.38
CA HIS A 315 16.45 12.73 6.56
C HIS A 315 15.23 13.60 6.85
N SER A 316 15.07 14.10 8.08
CA SER A 316 14.05 15.10 8.37
C SER A 316 14.31 16.43 7.66
N PHE A 317 15.57 16.80 7.40
CA PHE A 317 15.89 17.96 6.57
C PHE A 317 15.58 17.70 5.09
N ILE A 318 15.92 16.52 4.57
CA ILE A 318 15.51 16.11 3.21
C ILE A 318 13.99 16.17 3.03
N ASP A 319 13.22 15.68 4.00
CA ASP A 319 11.76 15.74 3.96
C ASP A 319 11.22 17.17 4.07
N LYS A 320 11.89 18.03 4.86
CA LYS A 320 11.59 19.46 4.91
C LYS A 320 11.76 20.13 3.55
N LEU A 321 12.85 19.85 2.83
CA LEU A 321 13.07 20.42 1.49
C LEU A 321 11.91 20.07 0.54
N TRP A 322 11.41 18.85 0.62
CA TRP A 322 10.24 18.44 -0.16
C TRP A 322 8.96 19.13 0.30
N ALA A 323 8.74 19.26 1.61
CA ALA A 323 7.61 20.01 2.14
C ALA A 323 7.63 21.49 1.69
N ASP A 324 8.81 22.13 1.71
CA ASP A 324 9.01 23.50 1.24
C ASP A 324 8.71 23.63 -0.26
N TRP A 325 9.16 22.67 -1.07
CA TRP A 325 8.83 22.63 -2.50
C TRP A 325 7.33 22.46 -2.76
N GLN A 326 6.66 21.58 -2.00
CA GLN A 326 5.21 21.36 -2.09
C GLN A 326 4.39 22.61 -1.70
N MET A 327 4.96 23.52 -0.91
CA MET A 327 4.29 24.76 -0.48
C MET A 327 4.28 25.86 -1.55
N ASN A 328 4.96 25.70 -2.69
CA ASN A 328 4.91 26.67 -3.79
C ASN A 328 3.52 26.75 -4.46
N GLY A 329 2.66 25.75 -4.26
CA GLY A 329 1.26 25.79 -4.68
C GLY A 329 0.58 24.42 -4.66
N ALA A 330 -0.76 24.39 -4.69
CA ALA A 330 -1.52 23.14 -4.62
C ALA A 330 -1.20 22.14 -5.76
N SER A 331 -0.75 22.63 -6.92
CA SER A 331 -0.32 21.77 -8.04
C SER A 331 0.96 20.99 -7.73
N HIS A 332 1.81 21.49 -6.83
CA HIS A 332 3.08 20.88 -6.44
C HIS A 332 2.85 19.72 -5.45
N THR A 333 1.87 19.84 -4.55
CA THR A 333 1.60 18.82 -3.51
C THR A 333 1.42 17.42 -4.10
N PHE A 334 0.73 17.31 -5.24
CA PHE A 334 0.38 16.05 -5.87
C PHE A 334 1.17 15.74 -7.14
N GLU A 335 2.11 16.61 -7.51
CA GLU A 335 2.90 16.42 -8.72
C GLU A 335 3.65 15.09 -8.66
N TYR A 336 3.74 14.39 -9.81
CA TYR A 336 4.47 13.13 -10.01
C TYR A 336 3.85 11.87 -9.39
N PHE A 337 3.42 11.90 -8.12
CA PHE A 337 3.13 10.68 -7.36
C PHE A 337 1.70 10.12 -7.51
N ILE A 338 0.73 10.90 -8.00
CA ILE A 338 -0.68 10.48 -8.14
C ILE A 338 -0.92 9.32 -9.10
N ASN A 339 0.03 9.08 -10.01
CA ASN A 339 -0.07 8.04 -11.03
C ASN A 339 0.68 6.76 -10.68
N ILE A 340 1.44 6.75 -9.59
CA ILE A 340 2.06 5.55 -9.04
C ILE A 340 0.93 4.62 -8.59
N THR A 341 1.11 3.30 -8.72
CA THR A 341 0.06 2.30 -8.40
C THR A 341 0.56 1.14 -7.54
N PHE A 342 1.78 1.24 -7.03
CA PHE A 342 2.42 0.21 -6.21
C PHE A 342 2.65 0.70 -4.78
N GLU A 343 2.55 -0.22 -3.81
CA GLU A 343 2.89 0.06 -2.42
C GLU A 343 4.40 0.23 -2.30
N MET A 344 4.82 1.21 -1.48
CA MET A 344 6.22 1.37 -1.22
C MET A 344 6.74 0.19 -0.38
N PRO A 345 7.99 -0.23 -0.59
CA PRO A 345 8.53 -1.44 0.01
C PRO A 345 8.45 -1.47 1.55
N LEU A 346 7.91 -2.56 2.11
CA LEU A 346 7.72 -2.81 3.56
C LEU A 346 6.91 -1.75 4.33
N SER A 347 6.32 -0.76 3.65
CA SER A 347 5.50 0.25 4.33
C SER A 347 4.04 -0.18 4.50
N GLY A 348 3.53 -1.04 3.62
CA GLY A 348 2.10 -1.28 3.48
C GLY A 348 1.33 -0.01 3.08
N ARG A 349 2.03 0.95 2.46
CA ARG A 349 1.55 2.29 2.12
C ARG A 349 1.94 2.66 0.71
N PHE A 350 1.06 3.39 0.05
CA PHE A 350 1.33 3.97 -1.25
C PHE A 350 1.97 5.36 -1.14
N SER A 351 2.77 5.75 -2.13
CA SER A 351 3.43 7.06 -2.14
C SER A 351 2.44 8.24 -2.01
N TRP A 352 1.24 8.11 -2.58
CA TRP A 352 0.23 9.16 -2.53
C TRP A 352 -0.39 9.37 -1.14
N GLU A 353 -0.28 8.40 -0.22
CA GLU A 353 -0.77 8.54 1.16
C GLU A 353 0.09 9.48 2.02
N LEU A 354 1.26 9.91 1.53
CA LEU A 354 2.24 10.70 2.29
C LEU A 354 2.54 12.06 1.68
N LEU A 355 1.83 12.43 0.62
CA LEU A 355 2.06 13.69 -0.07
C LEU A 355 1.63 14.89 0.78
N ASP A 356 0.61 14.71 1.61
CA ASP A 356 0.08 15.77 2.45
C ASP A 356 0.49 15.59 3.92
N ASN A 357 1.42 16.42 4.38
CA ASN A 357 1.86 16.46 5.78
C ASN A 357 0.74 16.81 6.77
N HIS A 358 -0.38 17.36 6.33
CA HIS A 358 -1.56 17.62 7.17
C HIS A 358 -2.48 16.40 7.31
N ASN A 359 -2.27 15.36 6.50
CA ASN A 359 -3.15 14.19 6.40
C ASN A 359 -2.35 12.88 6.28
N LEU A 360 -1.30 12.74 7.09
CA LEU A 360 -0.48 11.53 7.09
C LEU A 360 -1.23 10.34 7.73
N PRO A 361 -0.79 9.09 7.44
CA PRO A 361 -1.34 7.89 8.04
C PRO A 361 -1.45 7.96 9.56
N GLY A 362 -2.51 7.35 10.11
CA GLY A 362 -2.81 7.41 11.55
C GLY A 362 -3.38 8.75 12.01
N GLY A 363 -3.78 9.64 11.08
CA GLY A 363 -4.32 10.96 11.39
C GLY A 363 -3.26 11.96 11.87
N VAL A 364 -1.98 11.61 11.72
CA VAL A 364 -0.84 12.43 12.11
C VAL A 364 -0.75 13.64 11.20
N LYS A 365 -0.42 14.79 11.79
CA LYS A 365 -0.18 16.03 11.06
C LYS A 365 1.18 16.56 11.47
N ILE A 366 1.99 16.94 10.50
CA ILE A 366 3.35 17.42 10.69
C ILE A 366 3.48 18.80 10.08
N LEU A 367 4.15 19.69 10.79
CA LEU A 367 4.59 20.98 10.28
C LEU A 367 6.08 21.15 10.52
N TYR A 368 6.73 21.81 9.58
CA TYR A 368 8.11 22.28 9.72
C TYR A 368 8.08 23.74 10.16
N GLU A 369 8.71 24.03 11.30
CA GLU A 369 8.86 25.39 11.81
C GLU A 369 10.13 26.00 11.23
N ASN A 370 10.03 27.16 10.56
CA ASN A 370 11.21 27.91 10.12
C ASN A 370 11.63 28.92 11.20
N PRO A 371 12.89 28.91 11.66
CA PRO A 371 13.38 29.90 12.62
C PRO A 371 13.17 31.33 12.11
N GLY A 372 12.52 32.18 12.92
CA GLY A 372 12.26 33.59 12.59
C GLY A 372 11.00 33.84 11.74
N ASP A 373 10.28 32.81 11.32
CA ASP A 373 9.03 32.95 10.55
C ASP A 373 7.79 32.93 11.46
N SER A 374 7.19 34.11 11.68
CA SER A 374 5.96 34.25 12.49
C SER A 374 4.68 33.76 11.78
N THR A 375 4.79 33.27 10.53
CA THR A 375 3.65 32.90 9.68
C THR A 375 3.11 31.49 9.92
N LEU A 376 3.62 30.72 10.88
CA LEU A 376 3.09 29.38 11.21
C LEU A 376 1.55 29.41 11.44
N ASN A 377 1.05 30.51 12.03
CA ASN A 377 -0.38 30.76 12.23
C ASN A 377 -1.16 31.12 10.95
N SER A 378 -0.54 31.75 9.94
CA SER A 378 -1.20 32.00 8.66
C SER A 378 -1.25 30.74 7.79
N ARG A 379 -0.24 29.86 7.90
CA ARG A 379 -0.20 28.54 7.28
C ARG A 379 -1.23 27.56 7.85
N LEU A 380 -1.73 27.76 9.07
CA LEU A 380 -2.88 27.00 9.59
C LEU A 380 -4.23 27.48 8.99
N ASN A 381 -4.30 28.74 8.54
CA ASN A 381 -5.52 29.35 8.01
C ASN A 381 -5.66 29.28 6.48
N SER A 382 -4.56 29.17 5.72
CA SER A 382 -4.57 29.23 4.25
C SER A 382 -4.91 27.91 3.54
N PHE A 383 -4.94 26.77 4.25
CA PHE A 383 -5.11 25.44 3.65
C PHE A 383 -6.55 24.90 3.73
N ALA A 384 -7.53 25.75 4.08
CA ALA A 384 -8.95 25.40 4.13
C ALA A 384 -9.58 25.08 2.74
N THR A 385 -8.82 25.11 1.66
CA THR A 385 -9.31 24.88 0.30
C THR A 385 -8.26 24.19 -0.57
N ILE A 386 -8.07 22.89 -0.39
CA ILE A 386 -7.63 22.02 -1.48
C ILE A 386 -8.89 21.30 -1.98
N ASP A 387 -9.31 21.66 -3.19
CA ASP A 387 -10.53 21.13 -3.81
C ASP A 387 -10.32 19.66 -4.19
N CYS A 388 -10.77 18.74 -3.34
CA CYS A 388 -10.72 17.29 -3.58
C CYS A 388 -11.38 16.88 -4.92
N LEU A 389 -12.23 17.73 -5.50
CA LEU A 389 -12.88 17.49 -6.79
C LEU A 389 -11.93 17.64 -7.99
N SER A 390 -10.74 18.21 -7.79
CA SER A 390 -9.74 18.43 -8.85
C SER A 390 -8.81 17.24 -9.11
N VAL A 391 -8.96 16.12 -8.37
CA VAL A 391 -8.11 14.91 -8.50
C VAL A 391 -8.85 13.81 -9.29
N PRO A 392 -8.44 13.49 -10.54
CA PRO A 392 -9.19 12.61 -11.46
C PRO A 392 -9.41 11.17 -10.96
N ARG A 393 -8.57 10.67 -10.05
CA ARG A 393 -8.62 9.28 -9.56
C ARG A 393 -9.40 9.09 -8.26
N CYS A 394 -9.92 10.16 -7.66
CA CYS A 394 -10.86 10.03 -6.55
C CYS A 394 -12.17 9.35 -6.96
N LEU A 395 -12.55 9.32 -8.24
CA LEU A 395 -13.88 8.85 -8.65
C LEU A 395 -14.18 7.36 -8.34
N GLY A 396 -13.21 6.44 -8.44
CA GLY A 396 -13.51 4.99 -8.44
C GLY A 396 -13.98 4.42 -7.09
N ASN A 397 -13.23 4.70 -6.02
CA ASN A 397 -13.52 4.17 -4.67
C ASN A 397 -14.39 5.10 -3.82
N LEU A 398 -14.47 6.37 -4.21
CA LEU A 398 -15.29 7.38 -3.52
C LEU A 398 -16.75 7.25 -3.97
N LEU A 399 -17.04 6.75 -5.18
CA LEU A 399 -18.41 6.45 -5.67
C LEU A 399 -19.14 5.35 -4.86
N SER A 400 -18.48 4.29 -4.41
CA SER A 400 -19.12 3.21 -3.64
C SER A 400 -19.47 3.66 -2.22
N THR A 401 -18.59 4.43 -1.60
CA THR A 401 -18.75 5.03 -0.27
C THR A 401 -19.77 6.17 -0.32
N PHE A 402 -19.70 7.04 -1.33
CA PHE A 402 -20.70 8.08 -1.61
C PHE A 402 -22.11 7.49 -1.82
N ARG A 403 -22.24 6.39 -2.58
CA ARG A 403 -23.52 5.68 -2.76
C ARG A 403 -24.11 5.19 -1.45
N TYR A 404 -23.29 4.65 -0.55
CA TYR A 404 -23.72 4.18 0.78
C TYR A 404 -24.23 5.31 1.69
N TYR A 405 -23.51 6.44 1.75
CA TYR A 405 -23.89 7.57 2.60
C TYR A 405 -25.06 8.39 2.03
N VAL A 406 -25.17 8.52 0.70
CA VAL A 406 -26.38 9.06 0.04
C VAL A 406 -27.60 8.21 0.37
N LEU A 407 -27.45 6.88 0.45
CA LEU A 407 -28.55 5.99 0.83
C LEU A 407 -29.03 6.20 2.27
N VAL A 408 -28.09 6.29 3.22
CA VAL A 408 -28.39 6.50 4.64
C VAL A 408 -29.02 7.87 4.88
N THR A 409 -28.53 8.90 4.18
CA THR A 409 -29.05 10.27 4.28
C THR A 409 -30.44 10.37 3.63
N ALA A 410 -30.64 9.75 2.45
CA ALA A 410 -31.94 9.70 1.79
C ALA A 410 -32.97 8.88 2.58
N LEU A 411 -32.58 7.76 3.19
CA LEU A 411 -33.45 6.96 4.07
C LEU A 411 -33.84 7.73 5.34
N SER A 412 -32.91 8.47 5.94
CA SER A 412 -33.16 9.29 7.14
C SER A 412 -34.06 10.50 6.84
N LEU A 413 -33.90 11.12 5.66
CA LEU A 413 -34.76 12.21 5.20
C LEU A 413 -36.16 11.72 4.79
N SER A 414 -36.29 10.51 4.24
CA SER A 414 -37.57 9.91 3.83
C SER A 414 -38.52 9.63 5.00
N GLN A 415 -37.97 9.42 6.20
CA GLN A 415 -38.77 9.23 7.42
C GLN A 415 -39.26 10.56 8.01
N ALA A 416 -38.66 11.68 7.63
CA ALA A 416 -38.98 13.02 8.13
C ALA A 416 -39.77 13.89 7.13
N CYS A 417 -39.70 13.60 5.82
CA CYS A 417 -40.35 14.36 4.76
C CYS A 417 -41.04 13.38 3.77
N PRO A 418 -42.35 13.08 3.93
CA PRO A 418 -43.05 11.94 3.28
C PRO A 418 -43.36 12.11 1.77
N HIS A 419 -42.98 13.22 1.14
CA HIS A 419 -43.22 13.48 -0.29
C HIS A 419 -42.03 13.17 -1.20
N LEU A 420 -40.93 12.64 -0.67
CA LEU A 420 -39.75 12.27 -1.47
C LEU A 420 -39.91 10.84 -2.04
N ASP A 421 -40.13 10.70 -3.34
CA ASP A 421 -40.17 9.40 -4.02
C ASP A 421 -38.74 8.85 -4.24
N ILE A 422 -38.37 7.84 -3.44
CA ILE A 422 -37.02 7.23 -3.38
C ILE A 422 -36.94 5.89 -4.13
N THR A 423 -38.00 5.50 -4.83
CA THR A 423 -38.11 4.19 -5.49
C THR A 423 -37.03 4.01 -6.57
N THR A 424 -36.67 5.09 -7.26
CA THR A 424 -35.61 5.14 -8.28
C THR A 424 -34.19 5.04 -7.66
N LEU A 425 -34.00 5.52 -6.42
CA LEU A 425 -32.69 5.51 -5.72
C LEU A 425 -32.37 4.16 -5.07
N ARG A 426 -33.38 3.41 -4.61
CA ARG A 426 -33.21 2.05 -4.07
C ARG A 426 -32.70 1.06 -5.13
N GLY A 427 -33.08 1.24 -6.39
CA GLY A 427 -32.64 0.40 -7.51
C GLY A 427 -31.14 0.52 -7.81
N TYR A 428 -30.51 1.66 -7.51
CA TYR A 428 -29.10 1.91 -7.82
C TYR A 428 -28.10 1.49 -6.72
N VAL A 429 -28.55 1.14 -5.51
CA VAL A 429 -27.67 1.01 -4.33
C VAL A 429 -27.86 -0.29 -3.52
N ALA A 430 -28.67 -1.25 -3.97
CA ALA A 430 -28.81 -2.53 -3.28
C ALA A 430 -27.57 -3.44 -3.48
N GLY A 431 -26.50 -3.20 -2.70
CA GLY A 431 -25.50 -4.20 -2.31
C GLY A 431 -25.75 -4.58 -0.86
N ILE A 432 -26.21 -5.80 -0.63
CA ILE A 432 -26.75 -6.29 0.65
C ILE A 432 -25.67 -6.29 1.76
N LYS A 433 -25.93 -5.65 2.91
CA LYS A 433 -25.14 -5.87 4.14
C LYS A 433 -25.28 -7.34 4.56
N MET A 434 -24.19 -8.10 4.56
CA MET A 434 -24.16 -9.43 5.17
C MET A 434 -23.54 -9.34 6.57
N PRO A 435 -24.29 -9.54 7.66
CA PRO A 435 -23.71 -9.63 9.00
C PRO A 435 -22.79 -10.86 9.08
N CYS A 436 -21.53 -10.67 9.49
CA CYS A 436 -20.58 -11.75 9.74
C CYS A 436 -20.31 -11.93 11.24
N GLU A 437 -20.20 -13.19 11.69
CA GLU A 437 -19.89 -13.50 13.10
C GLU A 437 -18.40 -13.26 13.41
N LYS A 438 -18.11 -12.70 14.59
CA LYS A 438 -16.75 -12.30 15.01
C LYS A 438 -15.73 -13.44 14.87
N ASN A 439 -14.57 -13.12 14.30
CA ASN A 439 -13.37 -13.97 14.18
C ASN A 439 -13.47 -15.25 13.33
N ARG A 440 -14.51 -15.40 12.49
CA ARG A 440 -14.53 -16.46 11.46
C ARG A 440 -14.09 -15.93 10.10
N SER A 441 -13.36 -16.77 9.35
CA SER A 441 -13.21 -16.58 7.90
C SER A 441 -14.59 -16.68 7.27
N THR A 442 -14.95 -15.66 6.49
CA THR A 442 -16.24 -15.62 5.80
C THR A 442 -16.01 -15.23 4.34
N VAL A 443 -17.07 -15.30 3.54
CA VAL A 443 -17.01 -15.06 2.11
C VAL A 443 -17.90 -13.87 1.76
N ASP A 444 -17.40 -12.94 0.95
CA ASP A 444 -18.21 -11.82 0.47
C ASP A 444 -19.16 -12.22 -0.69
N GLN A 445 -19.99 -11.28 -1.13
CA GLN A 445 -20.90 -11.45 -2.27
C GLN A 445 -20.21 -11.85 -3.59
N CYS A 446 -18.91 -11.59 -3.69
CA CYS A 446 -18.05 -11.91 -4.82
C CYS A 446 -17.13 -13.11 -4.53
N HIS A 447 -17.53 -13.94 -3.56
CA HIS A 447 -16.87 -15.17 -3.13
C HIS A 447 -15.38 -15.00 -2.73
N ARG A 448 -14.95 -13.78 -2.37
CA ARG A 448 -13.62 -13.54 -1.81
C ARG A 448 -13.60 -14.01 -0.37
N LYS A 449 -12.54 -14.71 0.04
CA LYS A 449 -12.33 -15.04 1.45
C LYS A 449 -11.90 -13.77 2.16
N CYS A 450 -12.60 -13.41 3.21
CA CYS A 450 -12.36 -12.21 4.00
C CYS A 450 -12.23 -12.58 5.48
N ARG A 451 -11.55 -11.73 6.25
CA ARG A 451 -11.58 -11.80 7.71
C ARG A 451 -12.71 -10.89 8.18
N CYS A 452 -13.60 -11.43 9.02
CA CYS A 452 -14.60 -10.60 9.69
C CYS A 452 -13.91 -9.86 10.84
N HIS A 453 -13.93 -8.52 10.82
CA HIS A 453 -13.47 -7.68 11.91
C HIS A 453 -14.58 -6.70 12.26
N ASP A 454 -15.14 -6.84 13.46
CA ASP A 454 -16.24 -6.02 13.99
C ASP A 454 -17.48 -5.89 13.08
N GLY A 455 -17.81 -6.97 12.36
CA GLY A 455 -18.97 -7.04 11.47
C GLY A 455 -18.68 -6.58 10.04
N ASP A 456 -17.48 -6.05 9.78
CA ASP A 456 -17.00 -5.67 8.45
C ASP A 456 -16.05 -6.72 7.86
N LEU A 457 -16.12 -6.86 6.54
CA LEU A 457 -15.22 -7.73 5.78
C LEU A 457 -13.91 -6.99 5.48
N VAL A 458 -12.82 -7.42 6.11
CA VAL A 458 -11.48 -6.87 5.89
C VAL A 458 -10.53 -7.90 5.28
N SER A 459 -9.47 -7.40 4.66
CA SER A 459 -8.37 -8.19 4.06
C SER A 459 -8.87 -9.31 3.14
N CYS A 460 -9.85 -8.99 2.29
CA CYS A 460 -10.43 -9.91 1.34
C CYS A 460 -9.40 -10.32 0.28
N TYR A 461 -9.34 -11.61 -0.01
CA TYR A 461 -8.47 -12.18 -1.03
C TYR A 461 -9.22 -13.16 -1.93
N ARG A 462 -8.69 -13.30 -3.14
CA ARG A 462 -9.19 -14.24 -4.14
C ARG A 462 -8.51 -15.58 -3.93
N VAL A 463 -9.25 -16.66 -4.10
CA VAL A 463 -8.70 -18.01 -4.00
C VAL A 463 -8.78 -18.67 -5.36
N ARG A 464 -7.64 -18.88 -6.00
CA ARG A 464 -7.55 -19.72 -7.20
C ARG A 464 -7.55 -21.17 -6.77
N LYS A 465 -8.46 -21.96 -7.34
CA LYS A 465 -8.70 -23.36 -6.98
C LYS A 465 -8.26 -24.30 -8.09
N GLN A 466 -7.98 -25.55 -7.71
CA GLN A 466 -7.74 -26.63 -8.65
C GLN A 466 -9.03 -26.92 -9.42
N PHE A 467 -8.98 -26.83 -10.75
CA PHE A 467 -10.17 -26.96 -11.61
C PHE A 467 -10.92 -28.26 -11.35
N THR A 468 -10.20 -29.37 -11.24
CA THR A 468 -10.78 -30.71 -11.00
C THR A 468 -11.25 -30.94 -9.56
N ALA A 469 -10.94 -30.03 -8.62
CA ALA A 469 -11.45 -30.04 -7.26
C ALA A 469 -12.62 -29.06 -7.03
N MET A 470 -12.85 -28.14 -7.98
CA MET A 470 -14.00 -27.24 -7.94
C MET A 470 -15.31 -28.00 -8.12
N SER A 471 -16.38 -27.48 -7.52
CA SER A 471 -17.73 -28.00 -7.75
C SER A 471 -18.17 -27.78 -9.21
N PRO A 472 -19.06 -28.61 -9.77
CA PRO A 472 -19.55 -28.43 -11.14
C PRO A 472 -20.15 -27.04 -11.40
N THR A 473 -20.79 -26.43 -10.40
CA THR A 473 -21.36 -25.09 -10.50
C THR A 473 -20.30 -23.99 -10.59
N GLU A 474 -19.17 -24.14 -9.90
CA GLU A 474 -18.04 -23.20 -10.00
C GLU A 474 -17.34 -23.33 -11.36
N ARG A 475 -17.16 -24.55 -11.88
CA ARG A 475 -16.58 -24.77 -13.23
C ARG A 475 -17.47 -24.18 -14.31
N GLN A 476 -18.78 -24.47 -14.26
CA GLN A 476 -19.75 -23.90 -15.20
C GLN A 476 -19.78 -22.37 -15.15
N ARG A 477 -19.63 -21.77 -13.96
CA ARG A 477 -19.55 -20.30 -13.83
C ARG A 477 -18.37 -19.73 -14.60
N PHE A 478 -17.18 -20.32 -14.45
CA PHE A 478 -15.99 -19.91 -15.19
C PHE A 478 -16.19 -20.07 -16.71
N ILE A 479 -16.67 -21.25 -17.14
CA ILE A 479 -16.91 -21.56 -18.56
C ILE A 479 -17.93 -20.59 -19.18
N ASN A 480 -19.05 -20.36 -18.51
CA ASN A 480 -20.10 -19.47 -19.02
C ASN A 480 -19.63 -18.03 -19.14
N ALA A 481 -18.87 -17.52 -18.17
CA ALA A 481 -18.34 -16.17 -18.24
C ALA A 481 -17.24 -16.03 -19.30
N PHE A 482 -16.41 -17.05 -19.50
CA PHE A 482 -15.45 -17.08 -20.60
C PHE A 482 -16.16 -17.00 -21.96
N LYS A 483 -17.18 -17.85 -22.17
CA LYS A 483 -17.99 -17.83 -23.40
C LYS A 483 -18.66 -16.48 -23.61
N LEU A 484 -19.32 -15.96 -22.56
CA LEU A 484 -20.03 -14.68 -22.63
C LEU A 484 -19.07 -13.51 -22.91
N GLY A 485 -17.87 -13.54 -22.32
CA GLY A 485 -16.83 -12.55 -22.57
C GLY A 485 -16.41 -12.51 -24.04
N SER A 486 -16.29 -13.68 -24.67
CA SER A 486 -15.90 -13.81 -26.07
C SER A 486 -17.03 -13.53 -27.06
N SER A 487 -18.30 -13.79 -26.73
CA SER A 487 -19.41 -13.77 -27.69
C SER A 487 -20.39 -12.62 -27.52
N SER A 488 -20.43 -11.96 -26.35
CA SER A 488 -21.35 -10.85 -26.10
C SER A 488 -20.83 -9.56 -26.71
N PRO A 489 -21.63 -8.81 -27.50
CA PRO A 489 -21.22 -7.51 -28.02
C PRO A 489 -20.76 -6.51 -26.94
N GLN A 490 -21.24 -6.67 -25.70
CA GLN A 490 -20.84 -5.82 -24.58
C GLN A 490 -19.39 -6.04 -24.13
N TYR A 491 -18.88 -7.28 -24.25
CA TYR A 491 -17.59 -7.68 -23.68
C TYR A 491 -16.56 -8.11 -24.73
N GLN A 492 -17.01 -8.43 -25.94
CA GLN A 492 -16.21 -9.03 -27.00
C GLN A 492 -14.98 -8.19 -27.34
N THR A 493 -15.13 -6.88 -27.51
CA THR A 493 -13.98 -6.00 -27.82
C THR A 493 -12.89 -6.10 -26.75
N TYR A 494 -13.28 -6.10 -25.47
CA TYR A 494 -12.34 -6.14 -24.37
C TYR A 494 -11.70 -7.54 -24.19
N TYR A 495 -12.48 -8.60 -24.40
CA TYR A 495 -11.96 -9.96 -24.48
C TYR A 495 -10.91 -10.08 -25.58
N GLU A 496 -11.21 -9.58 -26.78
CA GLU A 496 -10.28 -9.61 -27.91
C GLU A 496 -9.03 -8.79 -27.62
N ASP A 497 -9.15 -7.60 -27.03
CA ASP A 497 -8.00 -6.76 -26.68
C ASP A 497 -7.05 -7.46 -25.70
N ILE A 498 -7.59 -8.06 -24.64
CA ILE A 498 -6.78 -8.79 -23.66
C ILE A 498 -6.22 -10.09 -24.27
N ALA A 499 -7.04 -10.91 -24.92
CA ALA A 499 -6.58 -12.18 -25.50
C ALA A 499 -5.51 -11.97 -26.58
N THR A 500 -5.67 -10.93 -27.42
CA THR A 500 -4.72 -10.61 -28.50
C THR A 500 -3.41 -10.00 -27.99
N LEU A 501 -3.37 -9.52 -26.74
CA LEU A 501 -2.16 -8.93 -26.19
C LEU A 501 -0.97 -9.90 -26.22
N HIS A 502 -1.20 -11.16 -25.85
CA HIS A 502 -0.21 -12.22 -25.96
C HIS A 502 0.29 -12.35 -27.39
N SER A 503 -0.62 -12.40 -28.37
CA SER A 503 -0.29 -12.54 -29.79
C SER A 503 0.47 -11.35 -30.40
N LYS A 504 0.22 -10.13 -29.91
CA LYS A 504 0.84 -8.89 -30.41
C LYS A 504 2.27 -8.70 -29.93
N ILE A 505 2.60 -9.19 -28.74
CA ILE A 505 3.95 -9.07 -28.19
C ILE A 505 4.82 -10.13 -28.86
N PRO A 506 6.04 -9.81 -29.34
CA PRO A 506 6.86 -10.82 -29.97
C PRO A 506 7.23 -11.96 -29.00
N SER A 507 7.08 -13.21 -29.43
CA SER A 507 7.33 -14.42 -28.62
C SER A 507 8.69 -14.40 -27.91
N LYS A 508 9.73 -13.81 -28.52
CA LYS A 508 11.05 -13.63 -27.90
C LYS A 508 11.00 -12.94 -26.54
N PHE A 509 10.07 -12.01 -26.32
CA PHE A 509 9.93 -11.30 -25.06
C PHE A 509 9.14 -12.13 -24.04
N LEU A 510 8.02 -12.73 -24.45
CA LEU A 510 7.15 -13.45 -23.52
C LEU A 510 7.71 -14.81 -23.13
N HIS A 511 8.38 -15.53 -24.03
CA HIS A 511 8.73 -16.94 -23.83
C HIS A 511 10.23 -17.25 -23.76
N HIS A 512 11.10 -16.27 -23.97
CA HIS A 512 12.55 -16.48 -23.96
C HIS A 512 13.31 -15.54 -23.02
N MET A 513 12.61 -14.65 -22.30
CA MET A 513 13.23 -13.73 -21.36
C MET A 513 12.81 -14.04 -19.92
N PRO A 514 13.71 -14.61 -19.09
CA PRO A 514 13.42 -14.94 -17.69
C PRO A 514 12.94 -13.75 -16.86
N GLN A 515 13.40 -12.56 -17.22
CA GLN A 515 13.06 -11.30 -16.57
C GLN A 515 11.65 -10.79 -16.90
N ILE A 516 10.93 -11.43 -17.84
CA ILE A 516 9.56 -11.06 -18.23
C ILE A 516 8.58 -12.20 -18.05
N PHE A 517 8.94 -13.45 -18.39
CA PHE A 517 8.01 -14.57 -18.50
C PHE A 517 7.07 -14.69 -17.28
N LEU A 518 7.59 -14.97 -16.08
CA LEU A 518 6.73 -15.15 -14.89
C LEU A 518 5.91 -13.90 -14.50
N PRO A 519 6.51 -12.70 -14.32
CA PRO A 519 5.76 -11.53 -13.89
C PRO A 519 4.76 -11.03 -14.94
N TRP A 520 5.06 -11.15 -16.24
CA TRP A 520 4.13 -10.77 -17.29
C TRP A 520 2.93 -11.69 -17.32
N HIS A 521 3.12 -13.01 -17.19
CA HIS A 521 2.00 -13.95 -17.16
C HIS A 521 1.18 -13.82 -15.87
N ARG A 522 1.80 -13.49 -14.73
CA ARG A 522 1.06 -13.15 -13.49
C ARG A 522 0.20 -11.90 -13.65
N TRP A 523 0.76 -10.83 -14.22
CA TRP A 523 0.00 -9.63 -14.57
C TRP A 523 -1.14 -9.96 -15.55
N TYR A 524 -0.86 -10.78 -16.56
CA TYR A 524 -1.82 -11.15 -17.59
C TYR A 524 -3.00 -11.94 -17.03
N LEU A 525 -2.72 -12.94 -16.17
CA LEU A 525 -3.73 -13.65 -15.40
C LEU A 525 -4.58 -12.70 -14.55
N MET A 526 -3.95 -11.71 -13.89
CA MET A 526 -4.68 -10.72 -13.10
C MET A 526 -5.61 -9.85 -13.96
N GLN A 527 -5.15 -9.38 -15.14
CA GLN A 527 -5.98 -8.58 -16.04
C GLN A 527 -7.18 -9.37 -16.56
N PHE A 528 -6.97 -10.62 -17.00
CA PHE A 528 -8.05 -11.46 -17.49
C PHE A 528 -9.01 -11.89 -16.39
N GLU A 529 -8.52 -12.13 -15.17
CA GLU A 529 -9.38 -12.40 -14.02
C GLU A 529 -10.22 -11.17 -13.67
N ASN A 530 -9.62 -9.97 -13.68
CA ASN A 530 -10.35 -8.72 -13.47
C ASN A 530 -11.44 -8.51 -14.52
N PHE A 531 -11.17 -8.84 -15.79
CA PHE A 531 -12.16 -8.85 -16.87
C PHE A 531 -13.34 -9.78 -16.56
N LEU A 532 -13.08 -11.08 -16.33
CA LEU A 532 -14.15 -12.05 -16.08
C LEU A 532 -14.97 -11.69 -14.84
N ARG A 533 -14.35 -11.01 -13.86
CA ARG A 533 -15.04 -10.50 -12.67
C ARG A 533 -15.98 -9.32 -12.94
N GLN A 534 -15.86 -8.63 -14.08
CA GLN A 534 -16.87 -7.66 -14.53
C GLN A 534 -18.15 -8.35 -15.02
N ILE A 535 -18.04 -9.61 -15.45
CA ILE A 535 -19.17 -10.44 -15.87
C ILE A 535 -19.80 -11.13 -14.66
N ASP A 536 -18.99 -11.83 -13.86
CA ASP A 536 -19.41 -12.42 -12.59
C ASP A 536 -18.30 -12.26 -11.56
N CYS A 537 -18.53 -11.39 -10.58
CA CYS A 537 -17.52 -11.04 -9.60
C CYS A 537 -17.09 -12.22 -8.70
N ARG A 538 -17.73 -13.38 -8.76
CA ARG A 538 -17.32 -14.59 -8.02
C ARG A 538 -16.19 -15.36 -8.70
N ILE A 539 -15.81 -14.98 -9.91
CA ILE A 539 -14.82 -15.71 -10.70
C ILE A 539 -13.40 -15.47 -10.20
N THR A 540 -12.64 -16.55 -10.17
CA THR A 540 -11.18 -16.58 -10.09
C THR A 540 -10.68 -17.51 -11.18
N ILE A 541 -9.54 -17.21 -11.79
CA ILE A 541 -8.96 -18.14 -12.77
C ILE A 541 -8.54 -19.41 -12.04
N PRO A 542 -9.05 -20.58 -12.42
CA PRO A 542 -8.61 -21.84 -11.83
C PRO A 542 -7.25 -22.25 -12.37
N PHE A 543 -6.53 -23.06 -11.60
CA PHE A 543 -5.34 -23.76 -12.11
C PHE A 543 -5.68 -25.21 -12.40
N TRP A 544 -4.88 -25.88 -13.22
CA TRP A 544 -4.93 -27.33 -13.37
C TRP A 544 -3.60 -27.96 -12.96
N ASP A 545 -3.58 -28.57 -11.78
CA ASP A 545 -2.49 -29.44 -11.35
C ASP A 545 -2.71 -30.83 -11.95
N TRP A 546 -1.97 -31.13 -13.03
CA TRP A 546 -2.03 -32.40 -13.76
C TRP A 546 -1.13 -33.48 -13.17
N THR A 547 -0.37 -33.19 -12.12
CA THR A 547 0.74 -34.05 -11.67
C THR A 547 0.31 -35.45 -11.24
N GLY A 548 -0.93 -35.61 -10.76
CA GLY A 548 -1.52 -36.91 -10.41
C GLY A 548 -1.98 -37.75 -11.60
N GLU A 549 -2.12 -37.15 -12.78
CA GLU A 549 -2.59 -37.78 -14.02
C GLU A 549 -1.53 -37.64 -15.14
N SER A 550 -0.26 -37.45 -14.76
CA SER A 550 0.84 -37.03 -15.65
C SER A 550 1.00 -37.86 -16.93
N GLU A 551 0.80 -39.18 -16.83
CA GLU A 551 0.92 -40.14 -17.94
C GLU A 551 -0.38 -40.36 -18.71
N HIS A 552 -1.50 -39.98 -18.12
CA HIS A 552 -2.84 -40.17 -18.68
C HIS A 552 -3.61 -38.85 -18.74
N TRP A 553 -2.89 -37.74 -18.92
CA TRP A 553 -3.45 -36.39 -18.82
C TRP A 553 -4.54 -36.12 -19.88
N THR A 554 -4.55 -36.89 -20.97
CA THR A 554 -5.58 -36.86 -22.02
C THR A 554 -6.93 -37.44 -21.55
N GLN A 555 -6.94 -38.23 -20.46
CA GLN A 555 -8.13 -38.83 -19.85
C GLN A 555 -8.64 -38.02 -18.64
N ALA A 556 -7.93 -36.96 -18.27
CA ALA A 556 -8.26 -36.14 -17.12
C ALA A 556 -9.66 -35.51 -17.22
N THR A 557 -10.32 -35.37 -16.07
CA THR A 557 -11.71 -34.85 -15.99
C THR A 557 -11.86 -33.41 -16.49
N VAL A 558 -10.77 -32.66 -16.62
CA VAL A 558 -10.76 -31.32 -17.26
C VAL A 558 -11.27 -31.39 -18.71
N TRP A 559 -11.07 -32.51 -19.40
CA TRP A 559 -11.49 -32.72 -20.80
C TRP A 559 -12.89 -33.31 -20.95
N SER A 560 -13.66 -33.41 -19.84
CA SER A 560 -15.02 -33.94 -19.87
C SER A 560 -15.89 -33.26 -20.94
N PRO A 561 -16.72 -34.01 -21.69
CA PRO A 561 -17.67 -33.45 -22.64
C PRO A 561 -18.89 -32.83 -21.96
N GLY A 562 -19.02 -32.94 -20.64
CA GLY A 562 -20.08 -32.34 -19.85
C GLY A 562 -19.99 -30.81 -19.77
N PRO A 563 -21.04 -30.15 -19.25
CA PRO A 563 -21.11 -28.69 -19.17
C PRO A 563 -20.04 -28.04 -18.27
N ASP A 564 -19.38 -28.84 -17.43
CA ASP A 564 -18.37 -28.44 -16.45
C ASP A 564 -16.93 -28.84 -16.85
N GLY A 565 -16.73 -29.35 -18.07
CA GLY A 565 -15.41 -29.62 -18.67
C GLY A 565 -15.06 -28.68 -19.83
N LEU A 566 -13.87 -28.86 -20.41
CA LEU A 566 -13.36 -28.04 -21.53
C LEU A 566 -13.57 -28.67 -22.91
N GLY A 567 -14.13 -29.89 -22.98
CA GLY A 567 -14.19 -30.70 -24.21
C GLY A 567 -12.88 -31.40 -24.54
N GLY A 568 -12.96 -32.52 -25.26
CA GLY A 568 -11.83 -33.40 -25.56
C GLY A 568 -10.98 -32.96 -26.76
N ASN A 569 -10.29 -33.94 -27.35
CA ASN A 569 -9.44 -33.75 -28.52
C ASN A 569 -10.23 -33.29 -29.76
N GLY A 570 -9.53 -32.64 -30.69
CA GLY A 570 -10.08 -32.28 -31.99
C GLY A 570 -10.30 -33.49 -32.91
N ILE A 571 -11.23 -33.35 -33.87
CA ILE A 571 -11.50 -34.39 -34.87
C ILE A 571 -11.02 -33.92 -36.25
N ALA A 572 -10.24 -34.77 -36.93
CA ALA A 572 -9.74 -34.56 -38.29
C ALA A 572 -10.89 -34.39 -39.31
N PRO A 573 -10.68 -33.65 -40.43
CA PRO A 573 -9.42 -33.02 -40.84
C PRO A 573 -9.18 -31.63 -40.24
N ASN A 574 -10.19 -31.01 -39.63
CA ASN A 574 -10.09 -29.61 -39.17
C ASN A 574 -9.56 -29.47 -37.74
N ASN A 575 -9.42 -30.59 -37.02
CA ASN A 575 -9.02 -30.71 -35.63
C ASN A 575 -9.88 -29.87 -34.68
N CYS A 576 -11.14 -29.60 -35.05
CA CYS A 576 -12.09 -28.88 -34.22
C CYS A 576 -12.51 -29.73 -33.01
N VAL A 577 -12.64 -29.09 -31.85
CA VAL A 577 -13.31 -29.69 -30.70
C VAL A 577 -14.80 -29.86 -31.02
N MET A 578 -15.31 -31.08 -30.85
CA MET A 578 -16.68 -31.46 -31.27
C MET A 578 -17.61 -31.80 -30.10
N ASN A 579 -17.15 -31.68 -28.85
CA ASN A 579 -17.95 -31.94 -27.65
C ASN A 579 -17.65 -30.91 -26.55
N GLY A 580 -18.46 -30.90 -25.50
CA GLY A 580 -18.33 -29.95 -24.40
C GLY A 580 -18.75 -28.52 -24.74
N PRO A 581 -18.58 -27.58 -23.78
CA PRO A 581 -19.06 -26.21 -23.90
C PRO A 581 -18.40 -25.38 -24.99
N PHE A 582 -17.19 -25.80 -25.39
CA PHE A 582 -16.33 -25.15 -26.39
C PHE A 582 -16.36 -25.84 -27.76
N GLN A 583 -17.31 -26.75 -27.99
CA GLN A 583 -17.48 -27.39 -29.28
C GLN A 583 -17.77 -26.38 -30.39
N GLN A 584 -17.39 -26.72 -31.63
CA GLN A 584 -17.55 -25.87 -32.80
C GLN A 584 -18.95 -25.23 -32.94
N LYS A 585 -20.03 -25.94 -32.63
CA LYS A 585 -21.39 -25.39 -32.77
C LYS A 585 -21.76 -24.35 -31.70
N GLU A 586 -21.05 -24.36 -30.56
CA GLU A 586 -21.40 -23.62 -29.35
C GLU A 586 -20.43 -22.48 -29.02
N PHE A 587 -19.25 -22.49 -29.62
CA PHE A 587 -18.21 -21.48 -29.41
C PHE A 587 -17.42 -21.27 -30.69
N GLN A 588 -17.32 -20.01 -31.10
CA GLN A 588 -16.55 -19.59 -32.26
C GLN A 588 -15.43 -18.65 -31.79
N LEU A 589 -14.23 -18.91 -32.27
CA LEU A 589 -13.08 -18.03 -32.07
C LEU A 589 -13.31 -16.70 -32.80
N PRO A 590 -12.88 -15.58 -32.20
CA PRO A 590 -12.91 -14.29 -32.88
C PRO A 590 -11.98 -14.30 -34.10
N TRP A 591 -12.23 -13.39 -35.04
CA TRP A 591 -11.41 -13.30 -36.25
C TRP A 591 -9.94 -12.96 -35.96
N SER A 592 -9.70 -12.22 -34.86
CA SER A 592 -8.37 -11.95 -34.31
C SER A 592 -7.58 -13.21 -33.92
N ALA A 593 -8.26 -14.33 -33.66
CA ALA A 593 -7.66 -15.65 -33.40
C ALA A 593 -7.57 -16.54 -34.66
N GLY A 594 -7.95 -16.03 -35.82
CA GLY A 594 -8.06 -16.77 -37.08
C GLY A 594 -9.44 -17.34 -37.39
N GLY A 595 -10.45 -17.04 -36.55
CA GLY A 595 -11.84 -17.47 -36.72
C GLY A 595 -12.06 -18.99 -36.56
N GLY A 596 -13.33 -19.40 -36.60
CA GLY A 596 -13.71 -20.82 -36.59
C GLY A 596 -13.76 -21.43 -35.20
N CYS A 597 -13.29 -22.68 -35.06
CA CYS A 597 -13.39 -23.48 -33.83
C CYS A 597 -12.08 -23.47 -33.02
N ILE A 598 -12.16 -23.82 -31.73
CA ILE A 598 -10.97 -24.24 -30.98
C ILE A 598 -10.46 -25.55 -31.57
N LYS A 599 -9.15 -25.61 -31.84
CA LYS A 599 -8.45 -26.79 -32.34
C LYS A 599 -7.54 -27.39 -31.27
N ARG A 600 -7.61 -28.71 -31.12
CA ARG A 600 -6.75 -29.50 -30.23
C ARG A 600 -6.21 -30.70 -30.97
N GLU A 601 -4.95 -31.03 -30.72
CA GLU A 601 -4.23 -32.12 -31.38
C GLU A 601 -3.39 -32.85 -30.34
N PHE A 602 -4.07 -33.59 -29.45
CA PHE A 602 -3.42 -34.27 -28.34
C PHE A 602 -2.33 -35.22 -28.84
N ASN A 603 -1.11 -35.02 -28.35
CA ASN A 603 -0.03 -35.97 -28.52
C ASN A 603 -0.15 -37.05 -27.44
N PHE A 604 -0.75 -38.19 -27.81
CA PHE A 604 -0.99 -39.32 -26.90
C PHE A 604 0.29 -40.00 -26.39
N SER A 605 1.45 -39.70 -26.98
CA SER A 605 2.76 -40.19 -26.52
C SER A 605 3.49 -39.17 -25.62
N CYS A 606 2.88 -38.03 -25.33
CA CYS A 606 3.47 -36.93 -24.56
C CYS A 606 3.20 -37.11 -23.06
N PHE A 607 4.23 -36.94 -22.23
CA PHE A 607 4.13 -37.03 -20.78
C PHE A 607 4.32 -35.65 -20.15
N LEU A 608 3.37 -35.22 -19.32
CA LEU A 608 3.52 -33.99 -18.55
C LEU A 608 4.46 -34.21 -17.35
N PRO A 609 4.99 -33.14 -16.70
CA PRO A 609 5.76 -33.29 -15.48
C PRO A 609 4.93 -33.80 -14.30
N ASN A 610 5.45 -34.83 -13.62
CA ASN A 610 4.79 -35.49 -12.48
C ASN A 610 5.09 -34.78 -11.14
N LEU A 611 4.50 -35.30 -10.06
CA LEU A 611 4.64 -34.72 -8.71
C LEU A 611 6.10 -34.71 -8.23
N GLN A 612 6.90 -35.70 -8.59
CA GLN A 612 8.31 -35.72 -8.20
C GLN A 612 9.09 -34.57 -8.85
N LYS A 613 8.86 -34.31 -10.15
CA LYS A 613 9.46 -33.15 -10.83
C LYS A 613 9.05 -31.83 -10.18
N VAL A 614 7.81 -31.69 -9.71
CA VAL A 614 7.38 -30.50 -8.94
C VAL A 614 8.12 -30.39 -7.61
N ARG A 615 8.30 -31.49 -6.87
CA ARG A 615 9.07 -31.47 -5.62
C ARG A 615 10.51 -31.03 -5.87
N ASP A 616 11.16 -31.59 -6.88
CA ASP A 616 12.54 -31.25 -7.24
C ASP A 616 12.64 -29.78 -7.66
N LEU A 617 11.69 -29.29 -8.48
CA LEU A 617 11.59 -27.89 -8.90
C LEU A 617 11.49 -26.94 -7.71
N ILE A 618 10.57 -27.20 -6.77
CA ILE A 618 10.36 -26.33 -5.61
C ILE A 618 11.60 -26.32 -4.70
N GLN A 619 12.46 -27.34 -4.70
CA GLN A 619 13.69 -27.35 -3.89
C GLN A 619 14.84 -26.52 -4.47
N LEU A 620 14.79 -26.10 -5.73
CA LEU A 620 15.87 -25.30 -6.36
C LEU A 620 16.13 -23.98 -5.63
N GLU A 621 17.41 -23.65 -5.40
CA GLU A 621 17.80 -22.36 -4.79
C GLU A 621 18.09 -21.26 -5.82
N ASN A 622 18.53 -21.64 -7.02
CA ASN A 622 18.86 -20.71 -8.09
C ASN A 622 17.60 -20.33 -8.88
N PHE A 623 17.25 -19.04 -8.86
CA PHE A 623 16.07 -18.54 -9.58
C PHE A 623 16.12 -18.81 -11.08
N THR A 624 17.26 -18.58 -11.75
CA THR A 624 17.37 -18.76 -13.20
C THR A 624 17.14 -20.21 -13.61
N LEU A 625 17.64 -21.17 -12.82
CA LEU A 625 17.39 -22.60 -13.05
C LEU A 625 15.93 -22.99 -12.78
N PHE A 626 15.33 -22.42 -11.73
CA PHE A 626 13.91 -22.58 -11.43
C PHE A 626 13.05 -22.06 -12.60
N GLU A 627 13.24 -20.81 -13.02
CA GLU A 627 12.51 -20.17 -14.11
C GLU A 627 12.65 -20.95 -15.41
N HIS A 628 13.88 -21.33 -15.76
CA HIS A 628 14.15 -22.07 -16.99
C HIS A 628 13.44 -23.43 -16.98
N THR A 629 13.44 -24.14 -15.84
CA THR A 629 12.72 -25.40 -15.70
C THR A 629 11.22 -25.20 -15.86
N VAL A 630 10.63 -24.18 -15.22
CA VAL A 630 9.20 -23.85 -15.38
C VAL A 630 8.87 -23.53 -16.84
N ARG A 631 9.66 -22.69 -17.49
CA ARG A 631 9.40 -22.19 -18.84
C ARG A 631 9.59 -23.27 -19.92
N GLU A 632 10.63 -24.07 -19.83
CA GLU A 632 10.95 -25.06 -20.87
C GLU A 632 10.33 -26.43 -20.60
N GLN A 633 10.33 -26.91 -19.34
CA GLN A 633 9.90 -28.29 -19.04
C GLN A 633 8.44 -28.41 -18.60
N PHE A 634 7.84 -27.33 -18.08
CA PHE A 634 6.42 -27.33 -17.69
C PHE A 634 5.57 -26.63 -18.73
N HIS A 635 5.88 -25.37 -19.01
CA HIS A 635 5.13 -24.53 -19.95
C HIS A 635 5.19 -25.06 -21.39
N THR A 636 6.38 -25.12 -22.00
CA THR A 636 6.52 -25.52 -23.42
C THR A 636 5.98 -26.94 -23.64
N THR A 637 6.31 -27.89 -22.76
CA THR A 637 5.81 -29.26 -22.85
C THR A 637 4.28 -29.33 -22.84
N PHE A 638 3.59 -28.55 -22.01
CA PHE A 638 2.12 -28.55 -22.01
C PHE A 638 1.55 -28.02 -23.33
N HIS A 639 2.08 -26.91 -23.84
CA HIS A 639 1.66 -26.35 -25.13
C HIS A 639 1.81 -27.37 -26.27
N ASP A 640 2.95 -28.07 -26.30
CA ASP A 640 3.26 -29.07 -27.32
C ASP A 640 2.42 -30.35 -27.16
N CYS A 641 2.18 -30.81 -25.94
CA CYS A 641 1.36 -32.00 -25.68
C CYS A 641 -0.11 -31.79 -26.11
N VAL A 642 -0.69 -30.61 -25.87
CA VAL A 642 -2.09 -30.30 -26.24
C VAL A 642 -2.24 -30.02 -27.74
N GLY A 643 -1.24 -29.39 -28.36
CA GLY A 643 -1.23 -29.12 -29.79
C GLY A 643 -2.31 -28.11 -30.26
N GLY A 644 -2.56 -28.06 -31.57
CA GLY A 644 -3.58 -27.19 -32.16
C GLY A 644 -3.38 -25.71 -31.85
N ASN A 645 -4.40 -25.04 -31.31
CA ASN A 645 -4.29 -23.63 -30.91
C ASN A 645 -3.23 -23.40 -29.83
N MET A 646 -3.03 -24.35 -28.90
CA MET A 646 -2.08 -24.21 -27.81
C MET A 646 -0.62 -24.23 -28.28
N ALA A 647 -0.29 -24.93 -29.36
CA ALA A 647 1.07 -24.94 -29.93
C ALA A 647 1.47 -23.61 -30.60
N HIS A 648 0.56 -22.64 -30.72
CA HIS A 648 0.79 -21.38 -31.43
C HIS A 648 0.66 -20.18 -30.50
N HIS A 649 1.78 -19.46 -30.30
CA HIS A 649 1.84 -18.21 -29.53
C HIS A 649 0.73 -17.21 -29.91
N SER A 650 0.40 -17.08 -31.19
CA SER A 650 -0.62 -16.12 -31.66
C SER A 650 -2.06 -16.53 -31.36
N LYS A 651 -2.30 -17.74 -30.84
CA LYS A 651 -3.65 -18.33 -30.69
C LYS A 651 -3.91 -18.97 -29.33
N ALA A 652 -2.87 -19.31 -28.57
CA ALA A 652 -3.00 -20.07 -27.33
C ALA A 652 -3.92 -19.37 -26.30
N SER A 653 -3.77 -18.05 -26.10
CA SER A 653 -4.54 -17.25 -25.14
C SER A 653 -6.05 -17.25 -25.34
N PHE A 654 -6.54 -17.59 -26.55
CA PHE A 654 -7.95 -17.71 -26.86
C PHE A 654 -8.56 -19.05 -26.44
N SER A 655 -7.74 -20.00 -25.98
CA SER A 655 -8.18 -21.31 -25.51
C SER A 655 -8.30 -21.29 -23.97
N PRO A 656 -9.37 -21.85 -23.39
CA PRO A 656 -9.58 -21.80 -21.94
C PRO A 656 -8.45 -22.48 -21.14
N GLU A 657 -7.86 -23.56 -21.67
CA GLU A 657 -6.78 -24.31 -21.03
C GLU A 657 -5.47 -23.51 -20.86
N PHE A 658 -5.25 -22.45 -21.66
CA PHE A 658 -4.12 -21.53 -21.48
C PHE A 658 -4.12 -20.91 -20.09
N TRP A 659 -5.29 -20.46 -19.64
CA TRP A 659 -5.43 -19.79 -18.34
C TRP A 659 -5.20 -20.75 -17.18
N LEU A 660 -5.62 -22.01 -17.33
CA LEU A 660 -5.39 -23.07 -16.34
C LEU A 660 -3.90 -23.43 -16.24
N LEU A 661 -3.21 -23.53 -17.39
CA LEU A 661 -1.77 -23.75 -17.46
C LEU A 661 -1.01 -22.63 -16.75
N HIS A 662 -1.17 -21.39 -17.20
CA HIS A 662 -0.39 -20.27 -16.65
C HIS A 662 -0.74 -20.02 -15.18
N SER A 663 -1.97 -20.28 -14.75
CA SER A 663 -2.32 -20.23 -13.33
C SER A 663 -1.63 -21.32 -12.50
N PHE A 664 -1.34 -22.49 -13.05
CA PHE A 664 -0.56 -23.52 -12.36
C PHE A 664 0.92 -23.16 -12.28
N LEU A 665 1.50 -22.62 -13.35
CA LEU A 665 2.88 -22.13 -13.35
C LEU A 665 3.08 -20.98 -12.34
N ASP A 666 2.11 -20.07 -12.28
CA ASP A 666 2.10 -18.98 -11.30
C ASP A 666 1.98 -19.49 -9.85
N LYS A 667 1.23 -20.57 -9.63
CA LYS A 667 1.19 -21.29 -8.35
C LYS A 667 2.55 -21.86 -7.98
N LEU A 668 3.24 -22.53 -8.91
CA LEU A 668 4.59 -23.09 -8.67
C LEU A 668 5.58 -21.99 -8.29
N TRP A 669 5.54 -20.84 -8.98
CA TRP A 669 6.37 -19.69 -8.62
C TRP A 669 6.02 -19.13 -7.24
N THR A 670 4.72 -18.98 -6.93
CA THR A 670 4.25 -18.57 -5.60
C THR A 670 4.76 -19.53 -4.51
N ASP A 671 4.71 -20.85 -4.75
CA ASP A 671 5.17 -21.85 -3.80
C ASP A 671 6.69 -21.81 -3.60
N TRP A 672 7.47 -21.55 -4.65
CA TRP A 672 8.91 -21.35 -4.56
C TRP A 672 9.28 -20.08 -3.78
N GLN A 673 8.54 -18.99 -3.98
CA GLN A 673 8.73 -17.72 -3.26
C GLN A 673 8.47 -17.82 -1.74
N LYS A 674 7.67 -18.80 -1.28
CA LYS A 674 7.39 -19.03 0.15
C LYS A 674 8.62 -19.44 0.97
N LYS A 675 9.74 -19.80 0.34
CA LYS A 675 11.01 -20.08 1.03
C LYS A 675 11.55 -18.89 1.82
N GLY A 676 11.21 -17.66 1.42
CA GLY A 676 11.56 -16.45 2.16
C GLY A 676 11.65 -15.20 1.27
N VAL A 677 11.73 -14.04 1.92
CA VAL A 677 11.78 -12.73 1.24
C VAL A 677 12.95 -12.63 0.26
N ALA A 678 14.10 -13.26 0.55
CA ALA A 678 15.23 -13.29 -0.37
C ALA A 678 14.86 -13.93 -1.72
N PHE A 679 14.06 -15.00 -1.73
CA PHE A 679 13.60 -15.68 -2.93
C PHE A 679 12.57 -14.84 -3.70
N GLN A 680 11.73 -14.08 -3.01
CA GLN A 680 10.76 -13.17 -3.66
C GLN A 680 11.44 -12.13 -4.55
N PHE A 681 12.60 -11.61 -4.12
CA PHE A 681 13.26 -10.45 -4.74
C PHE A 681 14.60 -10.76 -5.42
N GLN A 682 15.01 -12.04 -5.48
CA GLN A 682 16.34 -12.48 -5.89
C GLN A 682 16.77 -12.03 -7.30
N TYR A 683 15.82 -11.90 -8.24
CA TYR A 683 16.13 -11.72 -9.67
C TYR A 683 15.59 -10.44 -10.28
N TYR A 684 14.40 -9.99 -9.86
CA TYR A 684 13.64 -8.98 -10.58
C TYR A 684 13.91 -7.54 -10.12
N THR A 685 14.64 -7.35 -9.02
CA THR A 685 14.86 -6.04 -8.39
C THR A 685 15.85 -5.13 -9.13
N GLU A 686 16.61 -5.68 -10.08
CA GLU A 686 17.59 -4.92 -10.87
C GLU A 686 17.11 -4.54 -12.27
N ILE A 687 15.92 -4.99 -12.66
CA ILE A 687 15.34 -4.67 -13.97
C ILE A 687 14.95 -3.19 -13.96
N THR A 688 15.04 -2.51 -15.11
CA THR A 688 14.73 -1.07 -15.22
C THR A 688 13.78 -0.75 -16.37
N PHE A 689 13.25 -1.77 -17.03
CA PHE A 689 12.31 -1.64 -18.13
C PHE A 689 10.94 -2.23 -17.78
N THR A 690 9.90 -1.66 -18.37
CA THR A 690 8.53 -2.15 -18.22
C THR A 690 8.30 -3.40 -19.08
N MET A 691 7.43 -4.28 -18.60
CA MET A 691 7.04 -5.46 -19.35
C MET A 691 6.19 -5.03 -20.56
N PRO A 692 6.45 -5.57 -21.77
CA PRO A 692 5.77 -5.19 -23.00
C PRO A 692 4.25 -5.22 -22.87
N GLY A 693 3.59 -4.18 -23.39
CA GLY A 693 2.13 -4.08 -23.40
C GLY A 693 1.47 -3.79 -22.05
N SER A 694 2.20 -3.88 -20.93
CA SER A 694 1.65 -3.63 -19.59
C SER A 694 1.85 -2.20 -19.09
N GLY A 695 2.97 -1.57 -19.47
CA GLY A 695 3.41 -0.31 -18.86
C GLY A 695 3.82 -0.47 -17.37
N GLN A 696 3.94 -1.70 -16.88
CA GLN A 696 4.28 -2.04 -15.51
C GLN A 696 5.66 -2.70 -15.46
N PHE A 697 6.32 -2.62 -14.33
CA PHE A 697 7.61 -3.23 -14.08
C PHE A 697 7.47 -4.66 -13.54
N PRO A 698 8.41 -5.57 -13.87
CA PRO A 698 8.41 -6.94 -13.36
C PRO A 698 8.31 -7.05 -11.83
N TRP A 699 8.99 -6.16 -11.11
CA TRP A 699 9.04 -6.21 -9.64
C TRP A 699 7.72 -5.85 -8.95
N GLU A 700 6.78 -5.21 -9.66
CA GLU A 700 5.44 -4.90 -9.13
C GLU A 700 4.57 -6.16 -8.94
N PHE A 701 4.97 -7.29 -9.52
CA PHE A 701 4.21 -8.55 -9.50
C PHE A 701 4.88 -9.65 -8.68
N LEU A 702 5.88 -9.33 -7.85
CA LEU A 702 6.59 -10.34 -7.05
C LEU A 702 5.81 -10.77 -5.81
N ASP A 703 5.04 -9.85 -5.23
CA ASP A 703 4.29 -10.10 -4.00
C ASP A 703 2.83 -10.43 -4.30
N GLN A 704 2.49 -11.72 -4.21
CA GLN A 704 1.12 -12.21 -4.43
C GLN A 704 0.12 -11.70 -3.38
N ASP A 705 0.62 -11.28 -2.22
CA ASP A 705 -0.21 -10.68 -1.17
C ASP A 705 -0.56 -9.21 -1.45
N ASN A 706 0.22 -8.55 -2.33
CA ASN A 706 0.16 -7.10 -2.60
C ASN A 706 0.29 -6.78 -4.10
N LEU A 707 -0.52 -7.42 -4.97
CA LEU A 707 -0.50 -7.12 -6.41
C LEU A 707 -1.15 -5.75 -6.71
N PRO A 708 -0.76 -5.07 -7.80
CA PRO A 708 -1.28 -3.75 -8.15
C PRO A 708 -2.81 -3.68 -8.19
N GLY A 709 -3.35 -2.58 -7.66
CA GLY A 709 -4.79 -2.40 -7.47
C GLY A 709 -5.33 -3.02 -6.17
N GLY A 710 -4.46 -3.32 -5.20
CA GLY A 710 -4.84 -3.89 -3.90
C GLY A 710 -5.37 -5.32 -4.02
N VAL A 711 -4.89 -6.06 -5.03
CA VAL A 711 -5.35 -7.42 -5.33
C VAL A 711 -4.50 -8.41 -4.56
N ARG A 712 -5.15 -9.22 -3.72
CA ARG A 712 -4.52 -10.35 -3.04
C ARG A 712 -5.03 -11.66 -3.61
N ILE A 713 -4.11 -12.54 -4.00
CA ILE A 713 -4.42 -13.85 -4.59
C ILE A 713 -3.75 -14.95 -3.76
N VAL A 714 -4.52 -15.98 -3.43
CA VAL A 714 -4.02 -17.17 -2.75
C VAL A 714 -4.36 -18.39 -3.58
N TYR A 715 -3.42 -19.31 -3.70
CA TYR A 715 -3.67 -20.62 -4.29
C TYR A 715 -4.14 -21.59 -3.22
N GLU A 716 -5.21 -22.33 -3.50
CA GLU A 716 -5.59 -23.47 -2.68
C GLU A 716 -4.50 -24.54 -2.75
N ASN A 717 -4.15 -25.12 -1.60
CA ASN A 717 -3.26 -26.28 -1.58
C ASN A 717 -4.00 -27.44 -2.23
N SER A 718 -3.37 -28.11 -3.20
CA SER A 718 -3.90 -29.37 -3.74
C SER A 718 -4.12 -30.34 -2.57
N PRO A 719 -5.30 -30.98 -2.44
CA PRO A 719 -5.47 -32.08 -1.50
C PRO A 719 -4.36 -33.12 -1.76
N PRO A 720 -3.77 -33.72 -0.70
CA PRO A 720 -2.74 -34.74 -0.85
C PRO A 720 -3.22 -35.96 -1.63
#